data_AF-A0A813C262-F1
#
_entry.id   AF-A0A813C262-F1
#
_cell.length_a   1.000
_cell.length_b   1.000
_cell.length_c   1.000
_cell.angle_alpha   90.00
_cell.angle_beta   90.00
_cell.angle_gamma   90.00
#
_symmetry.space_group_name_H-M   'P 1'
#
loop_
_entity.id
_entity.type
_entity.pdbx_description
1 polymer ?
#
loop_
_entity_poly.entity_id
_entity_poly.type
_entity_poly.pdbx_seq_one_letter_code
_entity_poly.pdbx_strand_id
1 'polypeptide(L)'
;MLARLFFSALLVLLATSAQGDTRQAAVAEKFSEFRGQVVLVDFWASWCGPCRRSFPWMNAMQEKYGADGFRVIAVNVDKERAAANQFLDKYPAEFTVWYDPEGDLARTFNVSTMPTSFILDVSGQVRSAHRGFLNSDRDDYAWERQDLAKREMSIINEPLEAAISIALAAATSSLLANAAAGEENDVGWEIDTSVLYYGEQDDRVEDTSLALRIARKFEDGRALVAGLSTDSLTGASPTGAVPLGEPQTFTRPSARGQYVTQPGEIPLDDSFKDSRVAGYVSWTQPFGENWTANAGVSFSTEYDYEHLGFNASLARDFNNRNTTVAAGFAYAQDELDPEGGAPIPLSEMRGIGDTSNKLSGTQDKTVTDLLIGVTQILNERMLLQVNYSFSQSDDYHNDPFKFLTVLDASGAPVPGPDGLYSYRFENRPDERTKHSLFTKLKTYIGGGALDTSYRFMTDDWGINSHTLDMRYRFNISDRNYIEPHVRFYQQSEADFYQANLIAGDTVPNEASADYRLAEFTGTTFGVKVGHKFNNGNEASARLEWYNQDGTAKLAGVAGGANVFPELDAVIFQVLMETDDVQLAEGLLAKVRDEAWRIEARWSRYLSSSLVQQINQAPDQVHVLDAETASLMDYCHQLWQLSEGAFDITSGVLRQVWTFDGGDSVPSQSKVEDILQYVGWHKASWQSPNLRLLPDMQIDLGGVGKEYAVDLCATRLRQHSDISCLVNFGGDCAVSRARKRAPGWDVGIESTAALGEAGTRVLLQEGALATSGNSHRFVWYNGERLSATISHGAGQHLS
;
A
#
# COMPACT_ATOMS: atom_id res chain seq x y z
N MET A 1 38.76 -6.32 -5.70
CA MET A 1 38.12 -5.09 -6.22
C MET A 1 36.60 -5.25 -6.28
N LEU A 2 36.07 -6.34 -6.86
CA LEU A 2 34.64 -6.72 -6.83
C LEU A 2 34.05 -6.93 -5.41
N ALA A 3 34.77 -7.58 -4.48
CA ALA A 3 34.31 -7.69 -3.09
C ALA A 3 34.27 -6.34 -2.35
N ARG A 4 35.09 -5.34 -2.75
CA ARG A 4 35.03 -3.98 -2.20
C ARG A 4 33.90 -3.15 -2.83
N LEU A 5 33.58 -3.35 -4.11
CA LEU A 5 32.40 -2.76 -4.74
C LEU A 5 31.09 -3.34 -4.18
N PHE A 6 31.05 -4.63 -3.88
CA PHE A 6 29.91 -5.29 -3.22
C PHE A 6 29.77 -4.83 -1.76
N PHE A 7 30.87 -4.73 -0.99
CA PHE A 7 30.83 -4.20 0.38
C PHE A 7 30.57 -2.69 0.44
N SER A 8 31.01 -1.91 -0.56
CA SER A 8 30.71 -0.48 -0.67
C SER A 8 29.28 -0.23 -1.14
N ALA A 9 28.73 -1.06 -2.03
CA ALA A 9 27.30 -1.01 -2.38
C ALA A 9 26.43 -1.47 -1.21
N LEU A 10 26.83 -2.52 -0.48
CA LEU A 10 26.14 -2.99 0.73
C LEU A 10 26.24 -1.97 1.89
N LEU A 11 27.39 -1.28 2.09
CA LEU A 11 27.50 -0.19 3.07
C LEU A 11 26.77 1.08 2.62
N VAL A 12 26.68 1.35 1.32
CA VAL A 12 25.89 2.48 0.80
C VAL A 12 24.40 2.16 0.87
N LEU A 13 23.98 0.89 0.70
CA LEU A 13 22.60 0.45 0.89
C LEU A 13 22.18 0.40 2.37
N LEU A 14 23.07 -0.06 3.26
CA LEU A 14 22.92 0.06 4.72
C LEU A 14 23.05 1.51 5.22
N ALA A 15 23.61 2.42 4.41
CA ALA A 15 23.66 3.86 4.70
C ALA A 15 22.52 4.65 4.03
N THR A 16 21.86 4.12 2.99
CA THR A 16 20.65 4.70 2.40
C THR A 16 19.39 4.32 3.17
N SER A 17 19.39 3.22 3.93
CA SER A 17 18.43 3.03 5.04
C SER A 17 18.70 3.96 6.23
N ALA A 18 19.85 4.65 6.24
CA ALA A 18 20.26 5.62 7.25
C ALA A 18 20.38 7.06 6.70
N GLN A 19 19.69 7.41 5.61
CA GLN A 19 19.44 8.82 5.28
C GLN A 19 18.16 9.29 5.97
N GLY A 20 18.22 9.29 7.31
CA GLY A 20 17.38 10.16 8.10
C GLY A 20 17.66 11.61 7.72
N ASP A 21 16.61 12.42 7.73
CA ASP A 21 16.63 13.87 7.54
C ASP A 21 17.92 14.49 8.13
N THR A 22 18.74 15.15 7.30
CA THR A 22 20.02 15.78 7.73
C THR A 22 19.88 16.67 8.97
N ARG A 23 18.66 17.14 9.28
CA ARG A 23 18.31 17.86 10.50
C ARG A 23 18.18 16.96 11.73
N GLN A 24 17.57 15.78 11.59
CA GLN A 24 17.49 14.80 12.67
C GLN A 24 18.89 14.31 13.05
N ALA A 25 19.80 14.16 12.08
CA ALA A 25 21.21 13.87 12.36
C ALA A 25 21.87 14.99 13.21
N ALA A 26 21.61 16.26 12.90
CA ALA A 26 22.12 17.40 13.66
C ALA A 26 21.49 17.51 15.07
N VAL A 27 20.20 17.16 15.23
CA VAL A 27 19.52 17.07 16.53
C VAL A 27 20.10 15.92 17.36
N ALA A 28 20.23 14.72 16.78
CA ALA A 28 20.79 13.55 17.45
C ALA A 28 22.26 13.75 17.87
N GLU A 29 23.04 14.52 17.10
CA GLU A 29 24.39 14.92 17.49
C GLU A 29 24.38 15.84 18.72
N LYS A 30 23.53 16.88 18.74
CA LYS A 30 23.45 17.84 19.85
C LYS A 30 22.92 17.24 21.15
N PHE A 31 22.13 16.18 21.09
CA PHE A 31 21.59 15.48 22.26
C PHE A 31 22.26 14.13 22.50
N SER A 32 23.43 13.89 21.88
CA SER A 32 24.16 12.63 21.97
C SER A 32 24.58 12.23 23.40
N GLU A 33 24.74 13.21 24.31
CA GLU A 33 25.05 12.95 25.72
C GLU A 33 23.88 12.31 26.49
N PHE A 34 22.66 12.36 25.94
CA PHE A 34 21.45 11.77 26.53
C PHE A 34 21.03 10.47 25.82
N ARG A 35 21.91 9.86 25.01
CA ARG A 35 21.64 8.55 24.39
C ARG A 35 21.36 7.50 25.46
N GLY A 36 20.35 6.66 25.19
CA GLY A 36 19.83 5.71 26.18
C GLY A 36 18.78 6.30 27.12
N GLN A 37 18.40 7.57 26.97
CA GLN A 37 17.35 8.23 27.75
C GLN A 37 16.27 8.81 26.82
N VAL A 38 15.02 8.81 27.27
CA VAL A 38 13.94 9.58 26.63
C VAL A 38 14.03 11.02 27.10
N VAL A 39 14.10 11.96 26.16
CA VAL A 39 14.36 13.38 26.49
C VAL A 39 13.20 14.26 26.06
N LEU A 40 12.57 14.95 27.01
CA LEU A 40 11.65 16.05 26.73
C LEU A 40 12.43 17.36 26.59
N VAL A 41 12.44 17.94 25.40
CA VAL A 41 13.06 19.23 25.09
C VAL A 41 11.99 20.32 25.00
N ASP A 42 11.87 21.17 26.01
CA ASP A 42 10.86 22.24 26.07
C ASP A 42 11.47 23.62 25.79
N PHE A 43 11.06 24.27 24.70
CA PHE A 43 11.47 25.64 24.39
C PHE A 43 10.55 26.64 25.07
N TRP A 44 11.13 27.57 25.85
CA TRP A 44 10.37 28.52 26.66
C TRP A 44 10.99 29.93 26.67
N ALA A 45 10.19 30.92 27.07
CA ALA A 45 10.62 32.31 27.25
C ALA A 45 9.97 32.95 28.49
N SER A 46 10.64 33.89 29.14
CA SER A 46 10.17 34.54 30.38
C SER A 46 8.81 35.24 30.26
N TRP A 47 8.48 35.75 29.07
CA TRP A 47 7.22 36.41 28.75
C TRP A 47 6.08 35.43 28.41
N CYS A 48 6.38 34.14 28.24
CA CYS A 48 5.41 33.12 27.85
C CYS A 48 4.48 32.74 29.02
N GLY A 49 3.20 33.07 28.89
CA GLY A 49 2.16 32.74 29.87
C GLY A 49 1.96 31.24 30.08
N PRO A 50 1.82 30.43 29.02
CA PRO A 50 1.67 28.97 29.15
C PRO A 50 2.88 28.26 29.75
N CYS A 51 4.09 28.77 29.53
CA CYS A 51 5.33 28.22 30.11
C CYS A 51 5.31 28.23 31.64
N ARG A 52 4.62 29.20 32.27
CA ARG A 52 4.42 29.23 33.74
C ARG A 52 3.64 28.02 34.26
N ARG A 53 2.79 27.43 33.41
CA ARG A 53 1.99 26.25 33.74
C ARG A 53 2.72 24.94 33.46
N SER A 54 3.62 24.91 32.47
CA SER A 54 4.38 23.69 32.13
C SER A 54 5.46 23.36 33.16
N PHE A 55 6.08 24.35 33.80
CA PHE A 55 7.20 24.12 34.73
C PHE A 55 6.88 23.23 35.95
N PRO A 56 5.79 23.48 36.72
CA PRO A 56 5.42 22.59 37.82
C PRO A 56 5.11 21.15 37.37
N TRP A 57 4.55 21.02 36.17
CA TRP A 57 4.28 19.71 35.58
C TRP A 57 5.58 19.02 35.16
N MET A 58 6.49 19.71 34.47
CA MET A 58 7.80 19.18 34.10
C MET A 58 8.64 18.76 35.33
N ASN A 59 8.56 19.49 36.45
CA ASN A 59 9.19 19.07 37.71
C ASN A 59 8.61 17.73 38.19
N ALA A 60 7.28 17.61 38.24
CA ALA A 60 6.63 16.36 38.64
C ALA A 60 6.98 15.20 37.68
N MET A 61 7.17 15.48 36.38
CA MET A 61 7.56 14.49 35.39
C MET A 61 9.03 14.05 35.55
N GLN A 62 9.94 14.98 35.88
CA GLN A 62 11.35 14.71 36.16
C GLN A 62 11.54 13.97 37.48
N GLU A 63 10.78 14.33 38.52
CA GLU A 63 10.81 13.66 39.83
C GLU A 63 10.30 12.22 39.71
N LYS A 64 9.14 12.02 39.07
CA LYS A 64 8.48 10.71 39.05
C LYS A 64 9.20 9.67 38.18
N TYR A 65 9.94 10.08 37.15
CA TYR A 65 10.50 9.15 36.15
C TYR A 65 11.97 9.38 35.83
N GLY A 66 12.63 10.33 36.48
CA GLY A 66 14.05 10.59 36.26
C GLY A 66 14.93 9.37 36.52
N ALA A 67 14.50 8.49 37.43
CA ALA A 67 15.18 7.23 37.73
C ALA A 67 15.01 6.16 36.63
N ASP A 68 13.96 6.26 35.80
CA ASP A 68 13.58 5.28 34.77
C ASP A 68 14.09 5.67 33.37
N GLY A 69 15.12 6.52 33.30
CA GLY A 69 15.73 6.93 32.02
C GLY A 69 15.02 8.09 31.31
N PHE A 70 14.23 8.90 32.02
CA PHE A 70 13.61 10.12 31.46
C PHE A 70 14.34 11.40 31.87
N ARG A 71 14.52 12.33 30.93
CA ARG A 71 15.15 13.63 31.18
C ARG A 71 14.35 14.79 30.60
N VAL A 72 14.22 15.87 31.36
CA VAL A 72 13.69 17.15 30.86
C VAL A 72 14.85 18.12 30.63
N ILE A 73 14.84 18.75 29.45
CA ILE A 73 15.77 19.81 29.05
C ILE A 73 14.95 21.01 28.56
N ALA A 74 14.89 22.06 29.37
CA ALA A 74 14.17 23.27 29.01
C ALA A 74 15.11 24.30 28.38
N VAL A 75 14.90 24.66 27.12
CA VAL A 75 15.72 25.60 26.35
C VAL A 75 15.10 26.99 26.39
N ASN A 76 15.73 27.92 27.10
CA ASN A 76 15.31 29.30 27.19
C ASN A 76 15.77 30.10 25.96
N VAL A 77 14.84 30.82 25.31
CA VAL A 77 15.13 31.63 24.11
C VAL A 77 15.15 33.15 24.38
N ASP A 78 15.20 33.57 25.65
CA ASP A 78 15.28 35.00 25.97
C ASP A 78 16.64 35.58 25.55
N LYS A 79 16.63 36.78 24.95
CA LYS A 79 17.85 37.51 24.60
C LYS A 79 18.67 37.91 25.82
N GLU A 80 18.03 38.20 26.94
CA GLU A 80 18.67 38.61 28.19
C GLU A 80 18.48 37.56 29.29
N ARG A 81 19.59 36.95 29.74
CA ARG A 81 19.57 35.93 30.81
C ARG A 81 18.93 36.42 32.11
N ALA A 82 18.96 37.74 32.38
CA ALA A 82 18.33 38.32 33.56
C ALA A 82 16.80 38.08 33.59
N ALA A 83 16.13 38.08 32.43
CA ALA A 83 14.68 37.85 32.34
C ALA A 83 14.33 36.38 32.66
N ALA A 84 15.13 35.44 32.16
CA ALA A 84 14.99 34.02 32.48
C ALA A 84 15.23 33.74 33.97
N ASN A 85 16.23 34.38 34.59
CA ASN A 85 16.49 34.22 36.03
C ASN A 85 15.31 34.70 36.89
N GLN A 86 14.71 35.85 36.55
CA GLN A 86 13.52 36.35 37.25
C GLN A 86 12.31 35.42 37.12
N PHE A 87 12.20 34.69 36.01
CA PHE A 87 11.18 33.66 35.82
C PHE A 87 11.47 32.46 36.73
N LEU A 88 12.72 31.96 36.75
CA LEU A 88 13.13 30.81 37.54
C LEU A 88 13.07 31.05 39.06
N ASP A 89 13.25 32.30 39.52
CA ASP A 89 13.05 32.68 40.92
C ASP A 89 11.59 32.46 41.38
N LYS A 90 10.63 32.49 40.45
CA LYS A 90 9.19 32.32 40.72
C LYS A 90 8.68 30.92 40.38
N TYR A 91 9.28 30.28 39.37
CA TYR A 91 8.94 28.95 38.88
C TYR A 91 10.22 28.11 38.83
N PRO A 92 10.65 27.52 39.97
CA PRO A 92 11.90 26.81 40.04
C PRO A 92 11.89 25.59 39.11
N ALA A 93 12.97 25.39 38.38
CA ALA A 93 13.19 24.22 37.52
C ALA A 93 14.04 23.19 38.26
N GLU A 94 13.51 21.97 38.42
CA GLU A 94 14.20 20.82 39.02
C GLU A 94 14.79 19.89 37.93
N PHE A 95 14.93 20.41 36.72
CA PHE A 95 15.46 19.76 35.53
C PHE A 95 16.51 20.64 34.85
N THR A 96 17.15 20.12 33.81
CA THR A 96 18.22 20.83 33.10
C THR A 96 17.65 22.03 32.33
N VAL A 97 18.27 23.21 32.47
CA VAL A 97 17.92 24.41 31.71
C VAL A 97 19.08 24.84 30.82
N TRP A 98 18.82 24.97 29.52
CA TRP A 98 19.76 25.49 28.52
C TRP A 98 19.36 26.89 28.09
N TYR A 99 20.32 27.67 27.59
CA TYR A 99 20.09 29.04 27.12
C TYR A 99 20.50 29.15 25.65
N ASP A 100 19.58 29.60 24.83
CA ASP A 100 19.72 29.76 23.38
C ASP A 100 19.38 31.19 22.95
N PRO A 101 20.16 32.21 23.38
CA PRO A 101 19.86 33.61 23.08
C PRO A 101 19.98 33.91 21.57
N GLU A 102 20.80 33.16 20.83
CA GLU A 102 20.94 33.32 19.37
C GLU A 102 19.87 32.56 18.58
N GLY A 103 19.09 31.69 19.24
CA GLY A 103 18.02 30.90 18.65
C GLY A 103 18.53 29.78 17.75
N ASP A 104 19.76 29.31 17.93
CA ASP A 104 20.36 28.27 17.09
C ASP A 104 19.65 26.94 17.28
N LEU A 105 19.39 26.53 18.53
CA LEU A 105 18.63 25.31 18.85
C LEU A 105 17.16 25.48 18.43
N ALA A 106 16.55 26.63 18.71
CA ALA A 106 15.17 26.90 18.32
C ALA A 106 14.99 26.83 16.79
N ARG A 107 15.97 27.34 16.00
CA ARG A 107 15.98 27.20 14.54
C ARG A 107 16.18 25.75 14.10
N THR A 108 17.07 24.99 14.74
CA THR A 108 17.27 23.57 14.43
C THR A 108 15.99 22.75 14.63
N PHE A 109 15.20 23.06 15.65
CA PHE A 109 13.92 22.42 15.96
C PHE A 109 12.70 23.06 15.26
N ASN A 110 12.91 24.08 14.41
CA ASN A 110 11.85 24.85 13.75
C ASN A 110 10.77 25.38 14.71
N VAL A 111 11.22 25.93 15.84
CA VAL A 111 10.33 26.45 16.88
C VAL A 111 9.80 27.82 16.48
N SER A 112 8.49 27.89 16.24
CA SER A 112 7.80 29.13 15.82
C SER A 112 6.85 29.69 16.88
N THR A 113 6.54 28.94 17.94
CA THR A 113 5.63 29.33 19.03
C THR A 113 6.14 28.85 20.40
N MET A 114 5.66 29.44 21.50
CA MET A 114 6.12 29.13 22.87
C MET A 114 4.94 28.74 23.80
N PRO A 115 5.12 27.73 24.69
CA PRO A 115 6.21 26.77 24.66
C PRO A 115 6.09 25.86 23.44
N THR A 116 7.20 25.28 22.99
CA THR A 116 7.16 24.12 22.10
C THR A 116 7.98 23.01 22.72
N SER A 117 7.35 21.89 23.01
CA SER A 117 7.98 20.70 23.58
C SER A 117 8.25 19.66 22.48
N PHE A 118 9.38 18.96 22.55
CA PHE A 118 9.69 17.81 21.70
C PHE A 118 10.06 16.63 22.56
N ILE A 119 9.66 15.42 22.14
CA ILE A 119 10.15 14.19 22.76
C ILE A 119 11.18 13.57 21.83
N LEU A 120 12.39 13.36 22.35
CA LEU A 120 13.44 12.57 21.72
C LEU A 120 13.43 11.15 22.29
N ASP A 121 13.61 10.17 21.42
CA ASP A 121 13.83 8.78 21.83
C ASP A 121 15.27 8.54 22.33
N VAL A 122 15.56 7.30 22.74
CA VAL A 122 16.88 6.88 23.24
C VAL A 122 18.00 6.98 22.20
N SER A 123 17.68 7.09 20.91
CA SER A 123 18.63 7.32 19.82
C SER A 123 18.89 8.81 19.54
N GLY A 124 18.11 9.70 20.17
CA GLY A 124 18.16 11.14 20.00
C GLY A 124 17.30 11.67 18.84
N GLN A 125 16.37 10.86 18.31
CA GLN A 125 15.46 11.26 17.23
C GLN A 125 14.15 11.85 17.76
N VAL A 126 13.65 12.90 17.11
CA VAL A 126 12.39 13.55 17.47
C VAL A 126 11.21 12.63 17.11
N ARG A 127 10.37 12.30 18.10
CA ARG A 127 9.19 11.43 17.94
C ARG A 127 7.88 12.20 17.95
N SER A 128 7.76 13.21 18.80
CA SER A 128 6.59 14.09 18.86
C SER A 128 7.00 15.53 19.11
N ALA A 129 6.11 16.46 18.71
CA ALA A 129 6.27 17.88 18.92
C ALA A 129 4.93 18.49 19.34
N HIS A 130 4.93 19.22 20.44
CA HIS A 130 3.77 19.85 21.04
C HIS A 130 3.94 21.35 21.05
N ARG A 131 3.01 22.08 20.44
CA ARG A 131 3.05 23.55 20.36
C ARG A 131 1.99 24.13 21.30
N GLY A 132 2.43 24.73 22.40
CA GLY A 132 1.56 25.26 23.45
C GLY A 132 1.50 24.35 24.69
N PHE A 133 0.78 24.81 25.72
CA PHE A 133 0.52 24.02 26.94
C PHE A 133 -0.78 24.47 27.63
N LEU A 134 -1.81 23.62 27.59
CA LEU A 134 -3.08 23.73 28.32
C LEU A 134 -3.13 22.68 29.44
N ASN A 135 -4.05 22.84 30.40
CA ASN A 135 -4.17 21.90 31.52
C ASN A 135 -4.82 20.57 31.12
N SER A 136 -5.59 20.53 30.03
CA SER A 136 -6.15 19.33 29.40
C SER A 136 -5.07 18.43 28.83
N ASP A 137 -3.97 19.02 28.33
CA ASP A 137 -2.90 18.31 27.63
C ASP A 137 -2.09 17.42 28.58
N ARG A 138 -2.26 17.57 29.91
CA ARG A 138 -1.54 16.79 30.92
C ARG A 138 -1.77 15.29 30.79
N ASP A 139 -2.94 14.89 30.29
CA ASP A 139 -3.28 13.48 30.05
C ASP A 139 -2.69 12.99 28.71
N ASP A 140 -2.61 13.84 27.69
CA ASP A 140 -1.96 13.54 26.39
C ASP A 140 -0.46 13.27 26.56
N TYR A 141 0.24 14.09 27.36
CA TYR A 141 1.66 13.85 27.68
C TYR A 141 1.89 12.67 28.64
N ALA A 142 0.89 12.29 29.44
CA ALA A 142 0.97 11.14 30.34
C ALA A 142 0.74 9.82 29.58
N TRP A 143 -0.17 9.83 28.60
CA TRP A 143 -0.43 8.76 27.63
C TRP A 143 0.80 8.51 26.75
N GLU A 144 1.38 9.55 26.14
CA GLU A 144 2.58 9.44 25.32
C GLU A 144 3.76 8.82 26.07
N ARG A 145 3.85 8.97 27.40
CA ARG A 145 4.93 8.37 28.20
C ARG A 145 4.70 6.95 28.68
N GLN A 146 3.46 6.54 28.96
CA GLN A 146 3.19 5.11 29.17
C GLN A 146 3.54 4.30 27.91
N ASP A 147 3.44 4.95 26.75
CA ASP A 147 3.97 4.49 25.47
C ASP A 147 5.50 4.56 25.39
N LEU A 148 6.13 5.72 25.56
CA LEU A 148 7.57 5.88 25.29
C LEU A 148 8.51 5.15 26.27
N ALA A 149 8.08 4.89 27.51
CA ALA A 149 8.86 4.13 28.49
C ALA A 149 8.62 2.61 28.40
N LYS A 150 7.62 2.15 27.63
CA LYS A 150 7.32 0.73 27.37
C LYS A 150 7.53 0.32 25.91
N ARG A 151 7.67 1.27 24.98
CA ARG A 151 7.97 1.03 23.58
C ARG A 151 9.47 0.77 23.39
N GLU A 152 9.88 -0.44 23.75
CA GLU A 152 10.56 -1.25 22.74
C GLU A 152 9.48 -1.65 21.72
N MET A 153 9.80 -1.55 20.42
CA MET A 153 9.03 -2.05 19.26
C MET A 153 7.69 -1.35 18.93
N SER A 154 7.69 -0.76 17.72
CA SER A 154 6.59 -0.63 16.73
C SER A 154 5.21 -0.13 17.11
N ILE A 155 4.57 0.53 16.14
CA ILE A 155 3.12 0.66 16.06
C ILE A 155 2.73 0.42 14.61
N ILE A 156 2.13 -0.77 14.46
CA ILE A 156 1.07 -1.13 13.53
C ILE A 156 1.48 -1.19 12.07
N ASN A 157 1.71 -2.40 11.58
CA ASN A 157 1.72 -2.71 10.16
C ASN A 157 1.43 -4.22 9.90
N GLU A 158 0.65 -4.58 8.86
CA GLU A 158 0.44 -5.96 8.36
C GLU A 158 0.05 -5.98 6.88
N PRO A 159 0.41 -7.03 6.11
CA PRO A 159 -0.20 -7.36 4.83
C PRO A 159 -0.63 -8.83 4.67
N LEU A 160 -1.29 -9.04 3.54
CA LEU A 160 -1.85 -10.25 2.98
C LEU A 160 -0.79 -11.36 2.70
N GLU A 161 -0.49 -12.23 3.68
CA GLU A 161 0.38 -13.41 3.52
C GLU A 161 0.00 -14.38 2.38
N ALA A 162 -1.22 -14.29 1.82
CA ALA A 162 -1.70 -15.23 0.79
C ALA A 162 -1.45 -14.79 -0.67
N ALA A 163 -1.28 -13.50 -0.98
CA ALA A 163 -0.96 -13.07 -2.36
C ALA A 163 0.55 -12.93 -2.59
N ILE A 164 1.29 -12.78 -1.50
CA ILE A 164 2.67 -12.33 -1.48
C ILE A 164 3.65 -13.50 -1.36
N SER A 165 3.30 -14.54 -0.59
CA SER A 165 3.92 -15.86 -0.71
C SER A 165 3.69 -16.45 -2.10
N ILE A 166 2.60 -16.10 -2.80
CA ILE A 166 2.41 -16.51 -4.20
C ILE A 166 3.35 -15.73 -5.13
N ALA A 167 3.77 -14.50 -4.84
CA ALA A 167 4.74 -13.77 -5.67
C ALA A 167 6.18 -14.26 -5.49
N LEU A 168 6.61 -14.68 -4.29
CA LEU A 168 7.93 -15.29 -4.06
C LEU A 168 7.96 -16.81 -4.30
N ALA A 169 6.88 -17.55 -4.02
CA ALA A 169 6.74 -18.94 -4.47
C ALA A 169 6.45 -19.02 -5.98
N ALA A 170 5.87 -17.98 -6.60
CA ALA A 170 5.90 -17.81 -8.06
C ALA A 170 7.27 -17.34 -8.54
N ALA A 171 8.08 -16.63 -7.75
CA ALA A 171 9.47 -16.37 -8.09
C ALA A 171 10.29 -17.67 -8.06
N THR A 172 10.09 -18.56 -7.07
CA THR A 172 10.72 -19.88 -7.08
C THR A 172 10.18 -20.74 -8.24
N SER A 173 8.88 -20.77 -8.50
CA SER A 173 8.33 -21.58 -9.61
C SER A 173 8.52 -20.99 -11.02
N SER A 174 8.70 -19.68 -11.19
CA SER A 174 9.16 -19.05 -12.44
C SER A 174 10.66 -19.21 -12.66
N LEU A 175 11.45 -19.35 -11.59
CA LEU A 175 12.84 -19.83 -11.64
C LEU A 175 12.93 -21.33 -11.99
N LEU A 176 11.95 -22.15 -11.56
CA LEU A 176 11.86 -23.58 -11.91
C LEU A 176 11.36 -23.82 -13.36
N ALA A 177 10.54 -22.91 -13.92
CA ALA A 177 9.92 -23.08 -15.23
C ALA A 177 10.75 -22.54 -16.42
N ASN A 178 11.85 -21.81 -16.17
CA ASN A 178 12.70 -21.22 -17.21
C ASN A 178 13.82 -22.15 -17.72
N ALA A 179 13.69 -23.46 -17.53
CA ALA A 179 14.56 -24.42 -18.17
C ALA A 179 14.02 -24.79 -19.57
N ALA A 180 14.62 -24.13 -20.57
CA ALA A 180 14.71 -24.51 -21.98
C ALA A 180 13.41 -24.57 -22.84
N ALA A 181 13.29 -23.57 -23.72
CA ALA A 181 13.21 -23.81 -25.18
C ALA A 181 13.42 -22.48 -25.95
N GLY A 182 14.63 -22.29 -26.49
CA GLY A 182 14.93 -21.40 -27.61
C GLY A 182 14.68 -19.90 -27.45
N GLU A 183 15.58 -19.19 -26.76
CA GLU A 183 15.74 -17.73 -26.96
C GLU A 183 17.05 -17.47 -27.71
N GLU A 184 17.02 -16.49 -28.62
CA GLU A 184 18.20 -15.95 -29.29
C GLU A 184 19.30 -15.63 -28.27
N ASN A 185 20.56 -15.90 -28.64
CA ASN A 185 21.75 -15.66 -27.83
C ASN A 185 22.01 -14.16 -27.64
N ASP A 186 21.15 -13.43 -26.94
CA ASP A 186 21.48 -12.09 -26.46
C ASP A 186 22.42 -12.22 -25.25
N VAL A 187 23.71 -12.27 -25.57
CA VAL A 187 24.79 -12.24 -24.61
C VAL A 187 24.90 -10.80 -24.10
N GLY A 188 24.60 -10.58 -22.82
CA GLY A 188 24.46 -9.21 -22.37
C GLY A 188 23.88 -9.07 -20.98
N TRP A 189 23.73 -7.81 -20.59
CA TRP A 189 22.90 -7.43 -19.46
C TRP A 189 21.49 -7.18 -19.94
N GLU A 190 20.52 -7.65 -19.17
CA GLU A 190 19.09 -7.43 -19.34
C GLU A 190 18.58 -6.88 -18.02
N ILE A 191 17.87 -5.76 -18.07
CA ILE A 191 17.44 -5.03 -16.86
C ILE A 191 16.00 -4.64 -17.03
N ASP A 192 15.16 -5.19 -16.16
CA ASP A 192 13.74 -4.93 -16.11
C ASP A 192 13.41 -4.11 -14.87
N THR A 193 12.65 -3.06 -15.08
CA THR A 193 12.10 -2.24 -14.00
C THR A 193 10.59 -2.19 -14.14
N SER A 194 9.87 -2.40 -13.04
CA SER A 194 8.42 -2.28 -13.04
C SER A 194 7.90 -1.52 -11.84
N VAL A 195 6.83 -0.77 -12.09
CA VAL A 195 5.95 -0.21 -11.06
C VAL A 195 4.59 -0.84 -11.25
N LEU A 196 4.00 -1.35 -10.17
CA LEU A 196 2.65 -1.87 -10.13
C LEU A 196 1.86 -1.10 -9.06
N TYR A 197 0.65 -0.74 -9.43
CA TYR A 197 -0.38 -0.22 -8.54
C TYR A 197 -1.55 -1.19 -8.54
N TYR A 198 -2.07 -1.47 -7.35
CA TYR A 198 -3.30 -2.20 -7.13
C TYR A 198 -4.18 -1.35 -6.21
N GLY A 199 -5.47 -1.24 -6.52
CA GLY A 199 -6.43 -0.58 -5.64
C GLY A 199 -7.79 -1.23 -5.75
N GLU A 200 -8.42 -1.46 -4.60
CA GLU A 200 -9.80 -1.93 -4.49
C GLU A 200 -10.78 -0.75 -4.61
N GLN A 201 -11.95 -0.97 -5.23
CA GLN A 201 -12.90 0.10 -5.56
C GLN A 201 -13.59 0.72 -4.33
N ASP A 202 -13.66 -0.01 -3.23
CA ASP A 202 -14.18 0.44 -1.93
C ASP A 202 -13.12 1.18 -1.09
N ASP A 203 -11.97 1.52 -1.71
CA ASP A 203 -10.81 2.17 -1.09
C ASP A 203 -10.26 1.38 0.13
N ARG A 204 -10.61 0.08 0.27
CA ARG A 204 -10.24 -0.70 1.45
C ARG A 204 -8.80 -1.17 1.40
N VAL A 205 -8.20 -1.44 0.24
CA VAL A 205 -6.80 -1.87 0.12
C VAL A 205 -6.16 -1.24 -1.13
N GLU A 206 -4.93 -0.76 -0.95
CA GLU A 206 -4.07 -0.21 -2.00
C GLU A 206 -2.65 -0.76 -1.84
N ASP A 207 -2.02 -1.20 -2.94
CA ASP A 207 -0.60 -1.58 -3.00
C ASP A 207 0.14 -0.74 -4.05
N THR A 208 1.35 -0.32 -3.70
CA THR A 208 2.34 0.15 -4.66
C THR A 208 3.61 -0.69 -4.56
N SER A 209 3.85 -1.43 -5.64
CA SER A 209 4.97 -2.36 -5.80
C SER A 209 6.01 -1.81 -6.79
N LEU A 210 7.29 -1.80 -6.39
CA LEU A 210 8.45 -1.55 -7.24
C LEU A 210 9.26 -2.84 -7.37
N ALA A 211 9.65 -3.20 -8.59
CA ALA A 211 10.53 -4.34 -8.81
C ALA A 211 11.65 -4.02 -9.81
N LEU A 212 12.82 -4.58 -9.54
CA LEU A 212 14.01 -4.55 -10.36
C LEU A 212 14.47 -5.99 -10.58
N ARG A 213 14.72 -6.35 -11.84
CA ARG A 213 15.38 -7.61 -12.20
C ARG A 213 16.60 -7.30 -13.05
N ILE A 214 17.72 -7.91 -12.71
CA ILE A 214 18.98 -7.81 -13.43
C ILE A 214 19.40 -9.23 -13.83
N ALA A 215 19.57 -9.46 -15.13
CA ALA A 215 20.10 -10.71 -15.65
C ALA A 215 21.38 -10.46 -16.45
N ARG A 216 22.40 -11.29 -16.21
CA ARG A 216 23.61 -11.38 -17.02
C ARG A 216 23.65 -12.74 -17.72
N LYS A 217 23.48 -12.74 -19.03
CA LYS A 217 23.60 -13.93 -19.90
C LYS A 217 25.03 -14.02 -20.46
N PHE A 218 25.65 -15.19 -20.40
CA PHE A 218 27.01 -15.44 -20.88
C PHE A 218 27.02 -16.24 -22.19
N GLU A 219 28.10 -16.13 -22.97
CA GLU A 219 28.24 -16.83 -24.27
C GLU A 219 28.14 -18.35 -24.17
N ASP A 220 28.52 -18.92 -23.02
CA ASP A 220 28.49 -20.35 -22.75
C ASP A 220 27.14 -20.83 -22.18
N GLY A 221 26.10 -19.99 -22.25
CA GLY A 221 24.73 -20.31 -21.82
C GLY A 221 24.51 -20.22 -20.31
N ARG A 222 25.53 -19.84 -19.54
CA ARG A 222 25.34 -19.50 -18.12
C ARG A 222 24.48 -18.25 -17.98
N ALA A 223 23.79 -18.13 -16.86
CA ALA A 223 23.10 -16.90 -16.49
C ALA A 223 23.19 -16.64 -14.98
N LEU A 224 23.40 -15.38 -14.61
CA LEU A 224 23.19 -14.89 -13.25
C LEU A 224 21.96 -13.97 -13.28
N VAL A 225 20.96 -14.25 -12.45
CA VAL A 225 19.76 -13.42 -12.31
C VAL A 225 19.64 -12.99 -10.86
N ALA A 226 19.40 -11.69 -10.65
CA ALA A 226 19.09 -11.14 -9.34
C ALA A 226 17.82 -10.29 -9.45
N GLY A 227 17.00 -10.30 -8.42
CA GLY A 227 15.84 -9.44 -8.32
C GLY A 227 15.72 -8.81 -6.94
N LEU A 228 15.11 -7.63 -6.92
CA LEU A 228 14.76 -6.88 -5.72
C LEU A 228 13.36 -6.30 -5.92
N SER A 229 12.50 -6.40 -4.93
CA SER A 229 11.22 -5.72 -4.90
C SER A 229 10.98 -5.06 -3.55
N THR A 230 10.23 -3.97 -3.61
CA THR A 230 9.66 -3.33 -2.43
C THR A 230 8.21 -3.02 -2.71
N ASP A 231 7.35 -3.28 -1.74
CA ASP A 231 5.93 -3.03 -1.83
C ASP A 231 5.47 -2.32 -0.57
N SER A 232 4.50 -1.43 -0.75
CA SER A 232 3.88 -0.64 0.29
C SER A 232 2.39 -0.84 0.18
N LEU A 233 1.85 -1.62 1.09
CA LEU A 233 0.43 -1.93 1.19
C LEU A 233 -0.21 -1.00 2.21
N THR A 234 -1.41 -0.51 1.95
CA THR A 234 -2.22 0.27 2.90
C THR A 234 -3.68 -0.14 2.76
N GLY A 235 -4.47 -0.05 3.83
CA GLY A 235 -5.87 -0.50 3.77
C GLY A 235 -6.37 -1.22 5.02
N ALA A 236 -7.32 -2.14 4.83
CA ALA A 236 -7.91 -3.01 5.84
C ALA A 236 -8.46 -4.28 5.19
N SER A 237 -8.13 -5.45 5.75
CA SER A 237 -8.67 -6.75 5.30
C SER A 237 -9.89 -7.16 6.15
N PRO A 238 -10.95 -7.73 5.55
CA PRO A 238 -12.08 -8.30 6.30
C PRO A 238 -11.62 -9.31 7.35
N THR A 239 -12.03 -9.13 8.61
CA THR A 239 -11.57 -9.99 9.72
C THR A 239 -12.26 -11.35 9.77
N GLY A 240 -13.29 -11.57 8.96
CA GLY A 240 -14.14 -12.77 9.00
C GLY A 240 -15.29 -12.67 10.02
N ALA A 241 -15.33 -11.64 10.86
CA ALA A 241 -16.48 -11.43 11.73
C ALA A 241 -17.74 -11.08 10.94
N VAL A 242 -18.85 -11.68 11.37
CA VAL A 242 -20.18 -11.44 10.81
C VAL A 242 -20.58 -9.96 11.03
N PRO A 243 -20.99 -9.22 9.98
CA PRO A 243 -21.60 -7.90 10.12
C PRO A 243 -22.93 -7.98 10.87
N LEU A 244 -23.11 -7.14 11.89
CA LEU A 244 -24.32 -7.12 12.73
C LEU A 244 -25.08 -5.80 12.58
N GLY A 245 -26.38 -5.81 12.87
CA GLY A 245 -27.23 -4.60 12.86
C GLY A 245 -26.97 -3.63 14.01
N GLU A 246 -25.92 -3.83 14.80
CA GLU A 246 -25.54 -3.04 15.97
C GLU A 246 -24.01 -2.80 15.93
N PRO A 247 -23.48 -1.74 16.57
CA PRO A 247 -22.04 -1.48 16.57
C PRO A 247 -21.26 -2.63 17.20
N GLN A 248 -20.13 -3.00 16.58
CA GLN A 248 -19.25 -4.07 17.05
C GLN A 248 -17.91 -3.48 17.46
N THR A 249 -17.41 -3.86 18.64
CA THR A 249 -16.08 -3.45 19.12
C THR A 249 -15.16 -4.65 19.13
N PHE A 250 -13.96 -4.46 18.58
CA PHE A 250 -12.94 -5.51 18.46
C PHE A 250 -11.67 -5.03 19.12
N THR A 251 -11.04 -5.92 19.90
CA THR A 251 -9.69 -5.69 20.40
C THR A 251 -8.68 -6.04 19.30
N ARG A 252 -7.75 -5.13 19.03
CA ARG A 252 -6.69 -5.35 18.04
C ARG A 252 -5.81 -6.54 18.45
N PRO A 253 -5.19 -7.28 17.52
CA PRO A 253 -4.36 -8.43 17.86
C PRO A 253 -3.21 -8.12 18.82
N SER A 254 -2.66 -6.90 18.82
CA SER A 254 -1.66 -6.47 19.81
C SER A 254 -2.16 -6.38 21.25
N ALA A 255 -3.48 -6.47 21.46
CA ALA A 255 -4.17 -6.20 22.73
C ALA A 255 -3.94 -4.77 23.28
N ARG A 256 -3.32 -3.86 22.51
CA ARG A 256 -2.99 -2.49 22.92
C ARG A 256 -4.08 -1.47 22.58
N GLY A 257 -5.11 -1.86 21.83
CA GLY A 257 -6.18 -0.96 21.40
C GLY A 257 -7.44 -1.70 20.94
N GLN A 258 -8.47 -0.91 20.61
CA GLN A 258 -9.73 -1.39 20.07
C GLN A 258 -10.15 -0.52 18.88
N TYR A 259 -10.99 -1.08 18.01
CA TYR A 259 -11.69 -0.36 16.95
C TYR A 259 -13.17 -0.75 16.95
N VAL A 260 -14.00 0.10 16.34
CA VAL A 260 -15.46 -0.07 16.30
C VAL A 260 -15.92 -0.08 14.85
N THR A 261 -16.68 -1.11 14.48
CA THR A 261 -17.38 -1.20 13.19
C THR A 261 -18.83 -0.79 13.35
N GLN A 262 -19.35 0.01 12.41
CA GLN A 262 -20.73 0.49 12.47
C GLN A 262 -21.74 -0.61 12.07
N PRO A 263 -23.03 -0.47 12.44
CA PRO A 263 -24.07 -1.41 12.05
C PRO A 263 -24.09 -1.71 10.55
N GLY A 264 -24.03 -3.00 10.20
CA GLY A 264 -24.13 -3.50 8.83
C GLY A 264 -22.85 -3.38 8.00
N GLU A 265 -21.79 -2.76 8.53
CA GLU A 265 -20.49 -2.68 7.85
C GLU A 265 -19.68 -3.96 8.05
N ILE A 266 -18.86 -4.29 7.05
CA ILE A 266 -17.90 -5.38 7.14
C ILE A 266 -16.85 -4.99 8.18
N PRO A 267 -16.57 -5.84 9.19
CA PRO A 267 -15.49 -5.60 10.14
C PRO A 267 -14.13 -5.59 9.44
N LEU A 268 -13.50 -4.42 9.47
CA LEU A 268 -12.22 -4.12 8.86
C LEU A 268 -11.27 -3.60 9.95
N ASP A 269 -10.04 -4.13 10.00
CA ASP A 269 -9.00 -3.54 10.85
C ASP A 269 -8.34 -2.36 10.12
N ASP A 270 -8.67 -1.14 10.54
CA ASP A 270 -8.25 0.15 9.95
C ASP A 270 -6.77 0.50 10.16
N SER A 271 -6.00 -0.38 10.80
CA SER A 271 -4.62 -0.12 11.16
C SER A 271 -3.62 -0.68 10.15
N PHE A 272 -4.11 -1.28 9.07
CA PHE A 272 -3.29 -2.01 8.10
C PHE A 272 -2.51 -1.08 7.15
N LYS A 273 -1.19 -1.13 7.31
CA LYS A 273 -0.17 -0.60 6.42
C LYS A 273 0.97 -1.59 6.47
N ASP A 274 1.70 -1.90 5.41
CA ASP A 274 2.95 -2.62 5.58
C ASP A 274 3.92 -2.30 4.46
N SER A 275 5.20 -2.49 4.74
CA SER A 275 6.26 -2.29 3.78
C SER A 275 7.20 -3.48 3.79
N ARG A 276 7.28 -4.13 2.65
CA ARG A 276 8.12 -5.29 2.45
C ARG A 276 9.32 -4.98 1.59
N VAL A 277 10.41 -5.66 1.88
CA VAL A 277 11.57 -5.75 0.99
C VAL A 277 11.90 -7.22 0.73
N ALA A 278 11.89 -7.62 -0.54
CA ALA A 278 12.22 -8.97 -0.96
C ALA A 278 13.31 -8.99 -2.02
N GLY A 279 14.14 -10.03 -2.00
CA GLY A 279 15.22 -10.20 -2.97
C GLY A 279 15.51 -11.66 -3.27
N TYR A 280 16.11 -11.89 -4.43
CA TYR A 280 16.58 -13.22 -4.81
C TYR A 280 17.82 -13.16 -5.71
N VAL A 281 18.58 -14.25 -5.69
CA VAL A 281 19.69 -14.47 -6.61
C VAL A 281 19.63 -15.90 -7.11
N SER A 282 19.80 -16.09 -8.41
CA SER A 282 19.78 -17.39 -9.06
C SER A 282 20.89 -17.53 -10.10
N TRP A 283 21.46 -18.72 -10.19
CA TRP A 283 22.51 -19.08 -11.12
C TRP A 283 22.09 -20.28 -11.97
N THR A 284 22.15 -20.09 -13.29
CA THR A 284 21.92 -21.15 -14.27
C THR A 284 23.25 -21.58 -14.88
N GLN A 285 23.49 -22.90 -14.86
CA GLN A 285 24.69 -23.54 -15.37
C GLN A 285 24.32 -24.65 -16.36
N PRO A 286 24.59 -24.49 -17.67
CA PRO A 286 24.61 -25.61 -18.58
C PRO A 286 25.84 -26.49 -18.31
N PHE A 287 25.68 -27.81 -18.42
CA PHE A 287 26.77 -28.77 -18.31
C PHE A 287 26.50 -30.00 -19.18
N GLY A 288 27.56 -30.64 -19.68
CA GLY A 288 27.41 -31.63 -20.75
C GLY A 288 26.74 -31.04 -21.99
N GLU A 289 26.25 -31.89 -22.89
CA GLU A 289 25.66 -31.42 -24.15
C GLU A 289 24.21 -30.92 -24.00
N ASN A 290 23.48 -31.49 -23.03
CA ASN A 290 22.02 -31.36 -22.94
C ASN A 290 21.50 -31.16 -21.51
N TRP A 291 22.33 -30.82 -20.52
CA TRP A 291 21.85 -30.59 -19.16
C TRP A 291 21.99 -29.13 -18.76
N THR A 292 21.03 -28.68 -17.96
CA THR A 292 21.02 -27.36 -17.34
C THR A 292 20.65 -27.51 -15.88
N ALA A 293 21.49 -27.03 -14.98
CA ALA A 293 21.17 -26.88 -13.56
C ALA A 293 20.86 -25.42 -13.25
N ASN A 294 19.94 -25.20 -12.31
CA ASN A 294 19.69 -23.91 -11.70
C ASN A 294 19.77 -24.06 -10.18
N ALA A 295 20.27 -23.04 -9.49
CA ALA A 295 20.18 -22.92 -8.05
C ALA A 295 19.99 -21.46 -7.66
N GLY A 296 19.19 -21.19 -6.64
CA GLY A 296 18.91 -19.85 -6.18
C GLY A 296 18.57 -19.76 -4.70
N VAL A 297 18.63 -18.54 -4.18
CA VAL A 297 18.24 -18.17 -2.83
C VAL A 297 17.31 -16.97 -2.86
N SER A 298 16.36 -16.90 -1.94
CA SER A 298 15.43 -15.80 -1.74
C SER A 298 15.41 -15.36 -0.29
N PHE A 299 15.11 -14.09 -0.06
CA PHE A 299 14.89 -13.52 1.26
C PHE A 299 13.79 -12.46 1.18
N SER A 300 13.03 -12.31 2.26
CA SER A 300 12.05 -11.23 2.43
C SER A 300 12.00 -10.81 3.88
N THR A 301 11.70 -9.53 4.12
CA THR A 301 11.48 -8.99 5.46
C THR A 301 10.34 -7.97 5.41
N GLU A 302 9.48 -8.08 6.39
CA GLU A 302 8.37 -7.20 6.75
C GLU A 302 8.51 -6.88 8.25
N TYR A 303 7.59 -6.09 8.80
CA TYR A 303 7.72 -5.66 10.19
C TYR A 303 7.78 -6.84 11.20
N ASP A 304 6.97 -7.87 10.98
CA ASP A 304 6.79 -9.02 11.85
C ASP A 304 6.93 -10.37 11.11
N TYR A 305 7.42 -10.34 9.87
CA TYR A 305 7.64 -11.53 9.05
C TYR A 305 9.04 -11.52 8.43
N GLU A 306 9.72 -12.66 8.51
CA GLU A 306 10.99 -12.93 7.82
C GLU A 306 10.90 -14.20 6.98
N HIS A 307 11.55 -14.19 5.81
CA HIS A 307 11.62 -15.33 4.90
C HIS A 307 13.06 -15.62 4.47
N LEU A 308 13.41 -16.90 4.42
CA LEU A 308 14.60 -17.40 3.76
C LEU A 308 14.28 -18.65 2.93
N GLY A 309 14.59 -18.59 1.64
CA GLY A 309 14.35 -19.68 0.69
C GLY A 309 15.58 -20.11 -0.08
N PHE A 310 15.61 -21.38 -0.47
CA PHE A 310 16.55 -21.95 -1.43
C PHE A 310 15.79 -22.78 -2.47
N ASN A 311 16.26 -22.75 -3.72
CA ASN A 311 15.74 -23.58 -4.78
C ASN A 311 16.86 -24.18 -5.63
N ALA A 312 16.58 -25.34 -6.21
CA ALA A 312 17.43 -25.99 -7.18
C ALA A 312 16.58 -26.70 -8.24
N SER A 313 17.04 -26.69 -9.49
CA SER A 313 16.43 -27.48 -10.56
C SER A 313 17.45 -28.07 -11.50
N LEU A 314 17.03 -29.14 -12.17
CA LEU A 314 17.80 -29.82 -13.18
C LEU A 314 16.89 -30.11 -14.36
N ALA A 315 17.34 -29.74 -15.55
CA ALA A 315 16.66 -30.01 -16.79
C ALA A 315 17.57 -30.74 -17.78
N ARG A 316 16.95 -31.57 -18.61
CA ARG A 316 17.62 -32.28 -19.69
C ARG A 316 16.85 -32.14 -21.00
N ASP A 317 17.60 -31.78 -22.03
CA ASP A 317 17.12 -31.71 -23.40
C ASP A 317 17.27 -33.07 -24.12
N PHE A 318 16.25 -33.42 -24.89
CA PHE A 318 16.19 -34.59 -25.75
C PHE A 318 15.76 -34.19 -27.16
N ASN A 319 15.92 -35.10 -28.12
CA ASN A 319 15.39 -34.96 -29.48
C ASN A 319 15.81 -33.64 -30.15
N ASN A 320 17.10 -33.29 -30.09
CA ASN A 320 17.63 -32.01 -30.58
C ASN A 320 16.98 -30.79 -29.90
N ARG A 321 16.77 -30.87 -28.58
CA ARG A 321 16.13 -29.83 -27.75
C ARG A 321 14.65 -29.57 -28.07
N ASN A 322 13.99 -30.52 -28.74
CA ASN A 322 12.54 -30.47 -28.94
C ASN A 322 11.76 -30.87 -27.68
N THR A 323 12.39 -31.62 -26.78
CA THR A 323 11.76 -32.07 -25.53
C THR A 323 12.69 -31.73 -24.38
N THR A 324 12.19 -31.02 -23.38
CA THR A 324 12.89 -30.74 -22.12
C THR A 324 12.15 -31.44 -21.00
N VAL A 325 12.86 -32.22 -20.19
CA VAL A 325 12.34 -32.75 -18.92
C VAL A 325 13.05 -32.04 -17.78
N ALA A 326 12.30 -31.50 -16.82
CA ALA A 326 12.81 -30.76 -15.67
C ALA A 326 12.33 -31.39 -14.36
N ALA A 327 13.19 -31.32 -13.34
CA ALA A 327 12.86 -31.60 -11.97
C ALA A 327 13.36 -30.45 -11.09
N GLY A 328 12.57 -30.06 -10.10
CA GLY A 328 12.82 -28.93 -9.22
C GLY A 328 12.56 -29.26 -7.76
N PHE A 329 13.30 -28.60 -6.88
CA PHE A 329 13.14 -28.63 -5.43
C PHE A 329 13.24 -27.19 -4.91
N ALA A 330 12.37 -26.83 -3.97
CA ALA A 330 12.54 -25.61 -3.18
C ALA A 330 12.25 -25.91 -1.70
N TYR A 331 12.91 -25.15 -0.83
CA TYR A 331 12.71 -25.17 0.60
C TYR A 331 12.71 -23.74 1.11
N ALA A 332 11.75 -23.40 1.95
CA ALA A 332 11.65 -22.11 2.62
C ALA A 332 11.41 -22.29 4.11
N GLN A 333 11.96 -21.35 4.87
CA GLN A 333 11.69 -21.16 6.28
C GLN A 333 11.24 -19.73 6.49
N ASP A 334 10.08 -19.60 7.12
CA ASP A 334 9.43 -18.34 7.43
C ASP A 334 9.31 -18.22 8.96
N GLU A 335 9.53 -17.03 9.49
CA GLU A 335 9.38 -16.69 10.90
C GLU A 335 8.38 -15.55 11.03
N LEU A 336 7.38 -15.72 11.89
CA LEU A 336 6.32 -14.76 12.18
C LEU A 336 6.38 -14.35 13.65
N ASP A 337 6.41 -13.05 13.95
CA ASP A 337 6.35 -12.49 15.31
C ASP A 337 5.30 -11.38 15.44
N PRO A 338 3.99 -11.72 15.37
CA PRO A 338 2.93 -10.72 15.39
C PRO A 338 3.02 -9.85 16.65
N GLU A 339 2.81 -8.54 16.49
CA GLU A 339 2.88 -7.61 17.63
C GLU A 339 1.90 -8.04 18.74
N GLY A 340 2.40 -8.26 19.95
CA GLY A 340 1.59 -8.72 21.09
C GLY A 340 1.34 -10.24 21.15
N GLY A 341 1.93 -10.99 20.22
CA GLY A 341 1.93 -12.45 20.18
C GLY A 341 0.77 -13.04 19.38
N ALA A 342 1.04 -14.17 18.73
CA ALA A 342 0.05 -14.98 18.03
C ALA A 342 -1.07 -15.41 18.99
N PRO A 343 -2.36 -15.28 18.62
CA PRO A 343 -3.46 -15.78 19.45
C PRO A 343 -3.37 -17.29 19.68
N ILE A 344 -3.78 -17.74 20.86
CA ILE A 344 -4.04 -19.16 21.14
C ILE A 344 -5.23 -19.58 20.26
N PRO A 345 -5.13 -20.66 19.47
CA PRO A 345 -6.20 -21.02 18.54
C PRO A 345 -7.54 -21.27 19.24
N LEU A 346 -8.63 -20.78 18.62
CA LEU A 346 -10.03 -20.84 19.14
C LEU A 346 -10.26 -20.22 20.51
N SER A 347 -9.28 -19.51 21.06
CA SER A 347 -9.45 -18.74 22.29
C SER A 347 -10.39 -17.56 22.05
N GLU A 348 -11.12 -17.17 23.10
CA GLU A 348 -11.95 -15.96 23.06
C GLU A 348 -11.06 -14.73 22.93
N MET A 349 -11.51 -13.77 22.14
CA MET A 349 -10.96 -12.41 22.12
C MET A 349 -11.05 -11.81 23.52
N ARG A 350 -9.96 -11.16 23.94
CA ARG A 350 -9.84 -10.53 25.25
C ARG A 350 -9.91 -9.01 25.17
N GLY A 351 -10.24 -8.37 26.28
CA GLY A 351 -10.20 -6.92 26.42
C GLY A 351 -8.78 -6.34 26.30
N ILE A 352 -8.68 -5.01 26.16
CA ILE A 352 -7.40 -4.29 26.08
C ILE A 352 -6.52 -4.63 27.30
N GLY A 353 -5.26 -4.95 27.03
CA GLY A 353 -4.23 -5.24 28.03
C GLY A 353 -4.24 -6.66 28.59
N ASP A 354 -5.20 -7.51 28.22
CA ASP A 354 -5.21 -8.92 28.57
C ASP A 354 -4.60 -9.77 27.45
N THR A 355 -3.37 -10.23 27.68
CA THR A 355 -2.62 -11.10 26.76
C THR A 355 -2.63 -12.57 27.20
N SER A 356 -3.57 -12.97 28.07
CA SER A 356 -3.65 -14.35 28.59
C SER A 356 -3.97 -15.40 27.52
N ASN A 357 -4.46 -14.96 26.37
CA ASN A 357 -4.80 -15.79 25.22
C ASN A 357 -3.77 -15.71 24.08
N LYS A 358 -2.52 -15.35 24.39
CA LYS A 358 -1.43 -15.22 23.41
C LYS A 358 -0.36 -16.28 23.61
N LEU A 359 0.16 -16.80 22.50
CA LEU A 359 1.33 -17.65 22.45
C LEU A 359 2.59 -16.81 22.71
N SER A 360 3.61 -17.45 23.27
CA SER A 360 4.90 -16.81 23.51
C SER A 360 5.90 -17.17 22.42
N GLY A 361 6.66 -16.18 21.95
CA GLY A 361 7.73 -16.38 20.98
C GLY A 361 7.24 -16.38 19.53
N THR A 362 8.21 -16.48 18.64
CA THR A 362 7.99 -16.49 17.20
C THR A 362 7.35 -17.80 16.75
N GLN A 363 6.61 -17.74 15.66
CA GLN A 363 5.96 -18.87 15.02
C GLN A 363 6.71 -19.19 13.73
N ASP A 364 7.11 -20.44 13.58
CA ASP A 364 7.83 -20.90 12.41
C ASP A 364 6.87 -21.52 11.40
N LYS A 365 7.21 -21.42 10.12
CA LYS A 365 6.58 -22.18 9.06
C LYS A 365 7.64 -22.65 8.08
N THR A 366 7.53 -23.90 7.66
CA THR A 366 8.41 -24.44 6.62
C THR A 366 7.61 -24.83 5.39
N VAL A 367 8.20 -24.65 4.21
CA VAL A 367 7.59 -25.02 2.93
C VAL A 367 8.57 -25.80 2.10
N THR A 368 8.17 -26.99 1.65
CA THR A 368 8.94 -27.84 0.74
C THR A 368 8.17 -28.03 -0.56
N ASP A 369 8.77 -27.62 -1.68
CA ASP A 369 8.20 -27.79 -3.01
C ASP A 369 9.00 -28.79 -3.85
N LEU A 370 8.28 -29.62 -4.58
CA LEU A 370 8.79 -30.50 -5.62
C LEU A 370 8.09 -30.19 -6.94
N LEU A 371 8.84 -30.11 -8.02
CA LEU A 371 8.31 -29.87 -9.36
C LEU A 371 8.86 -30.91 -10.35
N ILE A 372 8.00 -31.45 -11.19
CA ILE A 372 8.38 -32.24 -12.36
C ILE A 372 7.67 -31.65 -13.57
N GLY A 373 8.45 -31.31 -14.60
CA GLY A 373 7.95 -30.63 -15.79
C GLY A 373 8.41 -31.28 -17.08
N VAL A 374 7.57 -31.19 -18.11
CA VAL A 374 7.93 -31.52 -19.48
C VAL A 374 7.52 -30.36 -20.38
N THR A 375 8.48 -29.86 -21.17
CA THR A 375 8.24 -28.92 -22.26
C THR A 375 8.49 -29.63 -23.58
N GLN A 376 7.56 -29.50 -24.52
CA GLN A 376 7.61 -30.13 -25.82
C GLN A 376 7.28 -29.12 -26.92
N ILE A 377 8.22 -28.96 -27.87
CA ILE A 377 7.93 -28.33 -29.15
C ILE A 377 7.14 -29.35 -29.99
N LEU A 378 5.86 -29.07 -30.24
CA LEU A 378 4.98 -29.97 -30.99
C LEU A 378 5.16 -29.79 -32.50
N ASN A 379 5.35 -28.55 -32.94
CA ASN A 379 5.65 -28.16 -34.32
C ASN A 379 6.19 -26.72 -34.35
N GLU A 380 6.47 -26.20 -35.55
CA GLU A 380 7.01 -24.84 -35.76
C GLU A 380 6.15 -23.69 -35.20
N ARG A 381 4.90 -23.97 -34.81
CA ARG A 381 3.93 -22.97 -34.30
C ARG A 381 3.43 -23.27 -32.90
N MET A 382 3.81 -24.38 -32.28
CA MET A 382 3.17 -24.86 -31.05
C MET A 382 4.19 -25.42 -30.05
N LEU A 383 4.12 -24.92 -28.81
CA LEU A 383 4.86 -25.42 -27.66
C LEU A 383 3.87 -25.77 -26.55
N LEU A 384 4.03 -26.98 -25.99
CA LEU A 384 3.27 -27.48 -24.85
C LEU A 384 4.19 -27.59 -23.64
N GLN A 385 3.74 -27.12 -22.49
CA GLN A 385 4.38 -27.31 -21.19
C GLN A 385 3.37 -27.97 -20.24
N VAL A 386 3.82 -29.00 -19.52
CA VAL A 386 3.03 -29.66 -18.48
C VAL A 386 3.92 -29.79 -17.24
N ASN A 387 3.49 -29.21 -16.14
CA ASN A 387 4.18 -29.26 -14.86
C ASN A 387 3.25 -29.86 -13.81
N TYR A 388 3.78 -30.82 -13.05
CA TYR A 388 3.18 -31.27 -11.81
C TYR A 388 4.02 -30.72 -10.65
N SER A 389 3.36 -30.11 -9.68
CA SER A 389 3.97 -29.61 -8.45
C SER A 389 3.30 -30.23 -7.23
N PHE A 390 4.14 -30.58 -6.26
CA PHE A 390 3.77 -30.99 -4.92
C PHE A 390 4.36 -29.98 -3.95
N SER A 391 3.57 -29.50 -2.99
CA SER A 391 3.99 -28.52 -2.00
C SER A 391 3.49 -28.98 -0.64
N GLN A 392 4.39 -29.07 0.33
CA GLN A 392 4.05 -29.37 1.71
C GLN A 392 4.47 -28.18 2.57
N SER A 393 3.54 -27.68 3.38
CA SER A 393 3.84 -26.70 4.41
C SER A 393 3.46 -27.23 5.78
N ASP A 394 4.34 -27.00 6.75
CA ASP A 394 4.23 -27.52 8.12
C ASP A 394 4.36 -26.35 9.13
N ASP A 395 3.82 -26.56 10.33
CA ASP A 395 3.75 -25.64 11.47
C ASP A 395 2.71 -24.50 11.31
N TYR A 396 3.07 -23.22 11.49
CA TYR A 396 2.08 -22.16 11.71
C TYR A 396 1.33 -21.72 10.43
N HIS A 397 0.00 -21.84 10.45
CA HIS A 397 -0.89 -21.48 9.33
C HIS A 397 -2.00 -20.47 9.68
N ASN A 398 -2.15 -20.15 10.96
CA ASN A 398 -3.18 -19.23 11.46
C ASN A 398 -2.84 -17.77 11.10
N ASP A 399 -3.86 -17.01 10.78
CA ASP A 399 -3.83 -15.57 10.57
C ASP A 399 -4.35 -14.89 11.86
N PRO A 400 -3.50 -14.12 12.56
CA PRO A 400 -3.83 -13.55 13.86
C PRO A 400 -4.93 -12.47 13.80
N PHE A 401 -5.32 -12.03 12.60
CA PHE A 401 -6.37 -11.02 12.36
C PHE A 401 -7.72 -11.64 12.01
N LYS A 402 -7.80 -12.97 11.87
CA LYS A 402 -9.04 -13.67 11.52
C LYS A 402 -9.73 -14.26 12.75
N PHE A 403 -11.01 -14.00 12.88
CA PHE A 403 -11.82 -14.52 13.98
C PHE A 403 -13.27 -14.75 13.59
N LEU A 404 -13.88 -15.73 14.26
CA LEU A 404 -15.26 -16.15 14.07
C LEU A 404 -16.18 -15.47 15.10
N THR A 405 -17.30 -14.94 14.65
CA THR A 405 -18.38 -14.50 15.54
C THR A 405 -19.13 -15.71 16.11
N VAL A 406 -19.37 -15.73 17.42
CA VAL A 406 -20.23 -16.74 18.06
C VAL A 406 -21.67 -16.20 18.13
N LEU A 407 -22.59 -16.91 17.50
CA LEU A 407 -24.01 -16.58 17.41
C LEU A 407 -24.85 -17.58 18.20
N ASP A 408 -26.04 -17.20 18.65
CA ASP A 408 -27.04 -18.15 19.12
C ASP A 408 -27.82 -18.80 17.95
N ALA A 409 -28.71 -19.75 18.25
CA ALA A 409 -29.52 -20.43 17.25
C ALA A 409 -30.51 -19.51 16.48
N SER A 410 -30.69 -18.27 16.93
CA SER A 410 -31.48 -17.25 16.22
C SER A 410 -30.65 -16.36 15.30
N GLY A 411 -29.32 -16.51 15.32
CA GLY A 411 -28.37 -15.67 14.59
C GLY A 411 -27.98 -14.38 15.32
N ALA A 412 -28.33 -14.24 16.60
CA ALA A 412 -27.95 -13.08 17.41
C ALA A 412 -26.57 -13.30 18.06
N PRO A 413 -25.74 -12.26 18.21
CA PRO A 413 -24.44 -12.38 18.87
C PRO A 413 -24.59 -12.68 20.36
N VAL A 414 -23.69 -13.50 20.91
CA VAL A 414 -23.68 -13.80 22.35
C VAL A 414 -22.66 -12.93 23.12
N PRO A 415 -22.91 -12.58 24.39
CA PRO A 415 -21.95 -11.83 25.20
C PRO A 415 -20.65 -12.61 25.42
N GLY A 416 -19.52 -11.93 25.23
CA GLY A 416 -18.18 -12.41 25.54
C GLY A 416 -17.74 -12.06 26.97
N PRO A 417 -16.54 -12.53 27.38
CA PRO A 417 -16.05 -12.42 28.76
C PRO A 417 -15.77 -10.98 29.22
N ASP A 418 -15.51 -10.06 28.30
CA ASP A 418 -14.98 -8.72 28.59
C ASP A 418 -15.96 -7.58 28.24
N GLY A 419 -17.26 -7.89 28.17
CA GLY A 419 -18.30 -6.93 27.80
C GLY A 419 -18.43 -6.65 26.30
N LEU A 420 -17.57 -7.29 25.49
CA LEU A 420 -17.71 -7.40 24.03
C LEU A 420 -18.65 -8.55 23.66
N TYR A 421 -18.96 -8.72 22.37
CA TYR A 421 -19.50 -9.98 21.87
C TYR A 421 -18.43 -11.08 21.89
N SER A 422 -18.87 -12.34 21.86
CA SER A 422 -17.97 -13.49 21.80
C SER A 422 -17.42 -13.65 20.39
N TYR A 423 -16.10 -13.49 20.29
CA TYR A 423 -15.30 -13.69 19.09
C TYR A 423 -14.22 -14.70 19.40
N ARG A 424 -13.97 -15.66 18.50
CA ARG A 424 -12.91 -16.65 18.67
C ARG A 424 -11.90 -16.54 17.55
N PHE A 425 -10.62 -16.54 17.88
CA PHE A 425 -9.56 -16.61 16.88
C PHE A 425 -9.68 -17.91 16.08
N GLU A 426 -9.24 -17.88 14.83
CA GLU A 426 -9.27 -19.09 14.01
C GLU A 426 -8.30 -20.18 14.50
N ASN A 427 -8.52 -21.39 13.99
CA ASN A 427 -7.55 -22.47 14.02
C ASN A 427 -7.60 -23.25 12.72
N ARG A 428 -6.48 -23.34 12.03
CA ARG A 428 -6.27 -24.09 10.81
C ARG A 428 -5.39 -25.30 11.11
N PRO A 429 -5.45 -26.37 10.30
CA PRO A 429 -4.46 -27.44 10.39
C PRO A 429 -3.04 -26.90 10.25
N ASP A 430 -2.13 -27.40 11.08
CA ASP A 430 -0.70 -27.02 11.06
C ASP A 430 0.06 -27.63 9.86
N GLU A 431 -0.56 -28.52 9.10
CA GLU A 431 0.01 -29.12 7.90
C GLU A 431 -0.90 -28.84 6.71
N ARG A 432 -0.30 -28.59 5.54
CA ARG A 432 -1.02 -28.48 4.27
C ARG A 432 -0.22 -29.07 3.11
N THR A 433 -0.82 -30.04 2.44
CA THR A 433 -0.29 -30.71 1.26
C THR A 433 -1.07 -30.30 0.02
N LYS A 434 -0.41 -29.60 -0.90
CA LYS A 434 -0.99 -29.14 -2.17
C LYS A 434 -0.43 -29.94 -3.35
N HIS A 435 -1.33 -30.33 -4.24
CA HIS A 435 -1.02 -30.89 -5.54
C HIS A 435 -1.49 -29.92 -6.62
N SER A 436 -0.66 -29.60 -7.60
CA SER A 436 -1.08 -28.80 -8.75
C SER A 436 -0.59 -29.36 -10.07
N LEU A 437 -1.49 -29.40 -11.05
CA LEU A 437 -1.22 -29.72 -12.44
C LEU A 437 -1.39 -28.46 -13.27
N PHE A 438 -0.30 -27.99 -13.86
CA PHE A 438 -0.26 -26.84 -14.74
C PHE A 438 0.00 -27.29 -16.18
N THR A 439 -0.83 -26.85 -17.11
CA THR A 439 -0.65 -27.07 -18.55
C THR A 439 -0.66 -25.73 -19.26
N LYS A 440 0.35 -25.46 -20.08
CA LYS A 440 0.43 -24.27 -20.94
C LYS A 440 0.63 -24.67 -22.40
N LEU A 441 -0.21 -24.15 -23.27
CA LEU A 441 -0.07 -24.23 -24.71
C LEU A 441 0.24 -22.83 -25.25
N LYS A 442 1.39 -22.69 -25.92
CA LYS A 442 1.74 -21.49 -26.67
C LYS A 442 1.62 -21.78 -28.15
N THR A 443 0.74 -21.05 -28.83
CA THR A 443 0.43 -21.26 -30.25
C THR A 443 0.60 -19.98 -31.04
N TYR A 444 1.29 -20.05 -32.17
CA TYR A 444 1.31 -18.99 -33.18
C TYR A 444 0.08 -19.10 -34.09
N ILE A 445 -0.83 -18.14 -33.97
CA ILE A 445 -2.09 -18.08 -34.72
C ILE A 445 -2.38 -16.65 -35.13
N GLY A 446 -2.91 -16.43 -36.33
CA GLY A 446 -3.38 -15.11 -36.78
C GLY A 446 -2.31 -14.01 -36.83
N GLY A 447 -1.02 -14.35 -36.95
CA GLY A 447 0.08 -13.38 -36.93
C GLY A 447 0.54 -12.96 -35.52
N GLY A 448 -0.05 -13.56 -34.48
CA GLY A 448 0.26 -13.32 -33.08
C GLY A 448 0.59 -14.61 -32.32
N ALA A 449 0.87 -14.46 -31.03
CA ALA A 449 1.10 -15.59 -30.12
C ALA A 449 -0.04 -15.65 -29.09
N LEU A 450 -0.74 -16.79 -29.05
CA LEU A 450 -1.72 -17.12 -28.03
C LEU A 450 -1.05 -17.98 -26.96
N ASP A 451 -0.99 -17.47 -25.75
CA ASP A 451 -0.65 -18.20 -24.54
C ASP A 451 -1.96 -18.61 -23.87
N THR A 452 -2.19 -19.92 -23.74
CA THR A 452 -3.33 -20.47 -22.99
C THR A 452 -2.79 -21.38 -21.91
N SER A 453 -3.17 -21.13 -20.66
CA SER A 453 -2.78 -21.99 -19.55
C SER A 453 -3.97 -22.38 -18.68
N TYR A 454 -3.89 -23.61 -18.17
CA TYR A 454 -4.85 -24.18 -17.25
C TYR A 454 -4.10 -24.74 -16.05
N ARG A 455 -4.56 -24.40 -14.85
CA ARG A 455 -4.09 -24.96 -13.59
C ARG A 455 -5.24 -25.60 -12.85
N PHE A 456 -5.06 -26.86 -12.48
CA PHE A 456 -5.85 -27.51 -11.44
C PHE A 456 -5.01 -27.59 -10.17
N MET A 457 -5.60 -27.29 -9.01
CA MET A 457 -4.97 -27.47 -7.71
C MET A 457 -5.96 -28.12 -6.75
N THR A 458 -5.46 -29.04 -5.92
CA THR A 458 -6.20 -29.67 -4.84
C THR A 458 -5.30 -29.83 -3.62
N ASP A 459 -5.86 -29.80 -2.42
CA ASP A 459 -5.13 -30.02 -1.18
C ASP A 459 -5.88 -30.85 -0.14
N ASP A 460 -5.18 -31.19 0.94
CA ASP A 460 -5.69 -31.91 2.11
C ASP A 460 -6.54 -31.04 3.05
N TRP A 461 -6.71 -29.75 2.76
CA TRP A 461 -7.71 -28.90 3.39
C TRP A 461 -9.08 -29.00 2.70
N GLY A 462 -9.19 -29.79 1.63
CA GLY A 462 -10.43 -29.99 0.87
C GLY A 462 -10.63 -28.97 -0.26
N ILE A 463 -9.71 -28.01 -0.43
CA ILE A 463 -9.82 -26.99 -1.47
C ILE A 463 -9.53 -27.60 -2.83
N ASN A 464 -10.41 -27.36 -3.80
CA ASN A 464 -10.19 -27.63 -5.22
C ASN A 464 -10.31 -26.32 -5.99
N SER A 465 -9.33 -26.05 -6.86
CA SER A 465 -9.37 -24.84 -7.69
C SER A 465 -9.00 -25.08 -9.14
N HIS A 466 -9.58 -24.23 -9.98
CA HIS A 466 -9.42 -24.21 -11.43
C HIS A 466 -9.02 -22.80 -11.85
N THR A 467 -7.91 -22.66 -12.57
CA THR A 467 -7.50 -21.40 -13.20
C THR A 467 -7.36 -21.58 -14.70
N LEU A 468 -8.04 -20.76 -15.49
CA LEU A 468 -7.82 -20.62 -16.93
C LEU A 468 -7.30 -19.21 -17.22
N ASP A 469 -6.13 -19.07 -17.83
CA ASP A 469 -5.51 -17.78 -18.18
C ASP A 469 -5.17 -17.78 -19.69
N MET A 470 -5.60 -16.74 -20.38
CA MET A 470 -5.43 -16.57 -21.83
C MET A 470 -4.88 -15.19 -22.15
N ARG A 471 -3.78 -15.13 -22.88
CA ARG A 471 -3.17 -13.89 -23.37
C ARG A 471 -2.86 -14.00 -24.86
N TYR A 472 -3.26 -13.00 -25.64
CA TYR A 472 -3.03 -13.03 -27.08
C TYR A 472 -2.22 -11.83 -27.55
N ARG A 473 -0.93 -12.02 -27.83
CA ARG A 473 -0.07 -10.95 -28.35
C ARG A 473 -0.35 -10.72 -29.83
N PHE A 474 -1.04 -9.63 -30.12
CA PHE A 474 -1.29 -9.11 -31.46
C PHE A 474 -0.26 -8.04 -31.83
N ASN A 475 0.62 -8.34 -32.79
CA ASN A 475 1.57 -7.36 -33.30
C ASN A 475 0.87 -6.45 -34.33
N ILE A 476 0.67 -5.18 -33.97
CA ILE A 476 0.09 -4.18 -34.88
C ILE A 476 1.13 -3.75 -35.94
N SER A 477 2.40 -3.75 -35.55
CA SER A 477 3.56 -3.43 -36.38
C SER A 477 4.80 -4.11 -35.80
N ASP A 478 5.93 -4.00 -36.49
CA ASP A 478 7.23 -4.50 -36.01
C ASP A 478 7.65 -3.93 -34.63
N ARG A 479 7.00 -2.84 -34.19
CA ARG A 479 7.36 -2.09 -32.99
C ARG A 479 6.27 -1.96 -31.96
N ASN A 480 5.03 -2.31 -32.28
CA ASN A 480 3.90 -2.10 -31.38
C ASN A 480 3.06 -3.36 -31.32
N TYR A 481 2.62 -3.73 -30.13
CA TYR A 481 1.70 -4.82 -29.92
C TYR A 481 0.64 -4.46 -28.87
N ILE A 482 -0.49 -5.16 -28.97
CA ILE A 482 -1.51 -5.22 -27.94
C ILE A 482 -1.62 -6.68 -27.51
N GLU A 483 -1.85 -6.91 -26.22
CA GLU A 483 -2.05 -8.23 -25.63
C GLU A 483 -3.27 -8.18 -24.70
N PRO A 484 -4.48 -8.45 -25.22
CA PRO A 484 -5.64 -8.74 -24.37
C PRO A 484 -5.35 -9.95 -23.47
N HIS A 485 -5.90 -9.88 -22.26
CA HIS A 485 -5.79 -10.87 -21.20
C HIS A 485 -7.16 -11.16 -20.61
N VAL A 486 -7.46 -12.45 -20.45
CA VAL A 486 -8.63 -12.93 -19.70
C VAL A 486 -8.18 -14.05 -18.77
N ARG A 487 -8.58 -13.98 -17.51
CA ARG A 487 -8.36 -15.03 -16.52
C ARG A 487 -9.65 -15.36 -15.78
N PHE A 488 -9.91 -16.64 -15.60
CA PHE A 488 -11.00 -17.17 -14.78
C PHE A 488 -10.41 -18.06 -13.69
N TYR A 489 -10.83 -17.84 -12.45
CA TYR A 489 -10.47 -18.59 -11.27
C TYR A 489 -11.74 -19.08 -10.58
N GLN A 490 -11.77 -20.34 -10.15
CA GLN A 490 -12.83 -20.88 -9.32
C GLN A 490 -12.21 -21.75 -8.24
N GLN A 491 -12.73 -21.64 -7.02
CA GLN A 491 -12.27 -22.40 -5.86
C GLN A 491 -13.46 -22.90 -5.02
N SER A 492 -13.37 -24.12 -4.50
CA SER A 492 -14.25 -24.63 -3.43
C SER A 492 -13.78 -24.16 -2.05
N GLU A 493 -14.68 -24.15 -1.08
CA GLU A 493 -14.33 -23.89 0.31
C GLU A 493 -13.43 -24.98 0.92
N ALA A 494 -12.70 -24.62 1.98
CA ALA A 494 -11.97 -25.57 2.82
C ALA A 494 -12.91 -26.33 3.76
N ASP A 495 -12.54 -27.55 4.14
CA ASP A 495 -13.35 -28.45 5.00
C ASP A 495 -13.68 -27.85 6.38
N PHE A 496 -12.83 -26.95 6.88
CA PHE A 496 -12.99 -26.26 8.16
C PHE A 496 -13.45 -24.80 8.02
N TYR A 497 -13.80 -24.34 6.81
CA TYR A 497 -14.33 -23.00 6.63
C TYR A 497 -15.70 -22.84 7.30
N GLN A 498 -15.86 -21.82 8.14
CA GLN A 498 -17.11 -21.51 8.82
C GLN A 498 -17.26 -19.99 8.95
N ALA A 499 -18.38 -19.43 8.47
CA ALA A 499 -18.66 -18.00 8.61
C ALA A 499 -18.94 -17.57 10.07
N ASN A 500 -19.34 -18.50 10.93
CA ASN A 500 -19.65 -18.26 12.34
C ASN A 500 -19.61 -19.57 13.15
N LEU A 501 -19.62 -19.43 14.48
CA LEU A 501 -19.86 -20.53 15.43
C LEU A 501 -21.24 -20.39 16.08
N ILE A 502 -21.78 -21.49 16.62
CA ILE A 502 -23.05 -21.51 17.35
C ILE A 502 -22.82 -21.76 18.84
N ALA A 503 -23.40 -20.90 19.68
CA ALA A 503 -23.31 -20.98 21.13
C ALA A 503 -24.02 -22.23 21.66
N GLY A 504 -23.30 -23.00 22.48
CA GLY A 504 -23.80 -24.24 23.06
C GLY A 504 -23.50 -25.49 22.23
N ASP A 505 -23.09 -25.33 20.97
CA ASP A 505 -22.54 -26.42 20.16
C ASP A 505 -21.09 -26.72 20.57
N THR A 506 -20.63 -27.93 20.25
CA THR A 506 -19.23 -28.29 20.44
C THR A 506 -18.36 -27.44 19.51
N VAL A 507 -17.43 -26.68 20.07
CA VAL A 507 -16.45 -25.91 19.28
C VAL A 507 -15.61 -26.90 18.46
N PRO A 508 -15.51 -26.73 17.13
CA PRO A 508 -14.71 -27.62 16.29
C PRO A 508 -13.23 -27.52 16.66
N ASN A 509 -12.43 -28.52 16.29
CA ASN A 509 -10.98 -28.45 16.51
C ASN A 509 -10.33 -27.41 15.58
N GLU A 510 -10.87 -27.25 14.37
CA GLU A 510 -10.40 -26.33 13.34
C GLU A 510 -11.59 -25.53 12.83
N ALA A 511 -11.42 -24.22 12.71
CA ALA A 511 -12.39 -23.33 12.10
C ALA A 511 -11.72 -22.02 11.69
N SER A 512 -12.09 -21.52 10.52
CA SER A 512 -11.69 -20.20 10.05
C SER A 512 -12.85 -19.52 9.32
N ALA A 513 -13.04 -18.23 9.58
CA ALA A 513 -13.95 -17.36 8.84
C ALA A 513 -13.23 -16.53 7.76
N ASP A 514 -12.00 -16.88 7.43
CA ASP A 514 -11.25 -16.20 6.37
C ASP A 514 -11.89 -16.46 5.01
N TYR A 515 -12.44 -15.41 4.40
CA TYR A 515 -13.11 -15.47 3.11
C TYR A 515 -12.22 -16.03 1.98
N ARG A 516 -10.89 -15.98 2.12
CA ARG A 516 -9.94 -16.58 1.16
C ARG A 516 -10.00 -18.11 1.14
N LEU A 517 -10.57 -18.72 2.18
CA LEU A 517 -10.81 -20.16 2.31
C LEU A 517 -12.25 -20.55 1.96
N ALA A 518 -13.11 -19.59 1.60
CA ALA A 518 -14.47 -19.85 1.17
C ALA A 518 -14.55 -20.30 -0.30
N GLU A 519 -15.76 -20.67 -0.74
CA GLU A 519 -16.07 -20.88 -2.15
C GLU A 519 -16.19 -19.53 -2.85
N PHE A 520 -15.40 -19.32 -3.92
CA PHE A 520 -15.49 -18.10 -4.72
C PHE A 520 -15.02 -18.30 -6.17
N THR A 521 -15.40 -17.32 -6.99
CA THR A 521 -14.99 -17.17 -8.39
C THR A 521 -14.29 -15.82 -8.55
N GLY A 522 -13.18 -15.80 -9.28
CA GLY A 522 -12.46 -14.59 -9.64
C GLY A 522 -12.35 -14.45 -11.15
N THR A 523 -12.62 -13.26 -11.67
CA THR A 523 -12.49 -12.95 -13.11
C THR A 523 -11.57 -11.76 -13.31
N THR A 524 -10.61 -11.86 -14.24
CA THR A 524 -9.74 -10.76 -14.63
C THR A 524 -9.90 -10.48 -16.13
N PHE A 525 -10.08 -9.22 -16.48
CA PHE A 525 -9.99 -8.73 -17.85
C PHE A 525 -8.91 -7.68 -17.92
N GLY A 526 -8.03 -7.75 -18.92
CA GLY A 526 -6.94 -6.82 -19.03
C GLY A 526 -6.47 -6.59 -20.46
N VAL A 527 -5.70 -5.53 -20.62
CA VAL A 527 -5.00 -5.24 -21.86
C VAL A 527 -3.60 -4.74 -21.55
N LYS A 528 -2.61 -5.32 -22.23
CA LYS A 528 -1.24 -4.82 -22.25
C LYS A 528 -0.94 -4.18 -23.59
N VAL A 529 -0.30 -3.03 -23.58
CA VAL A 529 0.23 -2.36 -24.77
C VAL A 529 1.74 -2.25 -24.64
N GLY A 530 2.47 -2.53 -25.70
CA GLY A 530 3.93 -2.45 -25.66
C GLY A 530 4.56 -1.89 -26.92
N HIS A 531 5.72 -1.26 -26.74
CA HIS A 531 6.50 -0.59 -27.77
C HIS A 531 7.96 -1.01 -27.73
N LYS A 532 8.48 -1.49 -28.85
CA LYS A 532 9.90 -1.79 -29.06
C LYS A 532 10.63 -0.59 -29.66
N PHE A 533 11.68 -0.15 -28.98
CA PHE A 533 12.58 0.91 -29.42
C PHE A 533 13.66 0.37 -30.37
N ASN A 534 14.43 1.28 -30.98
CA ASN A 534 15.38 0.94 -32.05
C ASN A 534 16.70 0.37 -31.56
N ASN A 535 16.97 0.59 -30.28
CA ASN A 535 18.12 0.06 -29.56
C ASN A 535 17.84 -1.32 -28.95
N GLY A 536 16.66 -1.91 -29.21
CA GLY A 536 16.26 -3.22 -28.66
C GLY A 536 15.35 -3.12 -27.44
N ASN A 537 15.44 -2.01 -26.69
CA ASN A 537 14.67 -1.77 -25.46
C ASN A 537 13.15 -1.86 -25.71
N GLU A 538 12.38 -2.25 -24.70
CA GLU A 538 10.92 -2.34 -24.76
C GLU A 538 10.29 -1.59 -23.57
N ALA A 539 9.18 -0.89 -23.80
CA ALA A 539 8.34 -0.39 -22.73
C ALA A 539 6.91 -0.89 -22.92
N SER A 540 6.24 -1.23 -21.82
CA SER A 540 4.86 -1.69 -21.86
C SER A 540 4.07 -1.18 -20.67
N ALA A 541 2.77 -1.01 -20.87
CA ALA A 541 1.81 -0.68 -19.84
C ALA A 541 0.68 -1.70 -19.89
N ARG A 542 0.18 -2.09 -18.72
CA ARG A 542 -0.92 -3.04 -18.54
C ARG A 542 -1.95 -2.42 -17.62
N LEU A 543 -3.21 -2.57 -18.00
CA LEU A 543 -4.36 -2.24 -17.18
C LEU A 543 -5.25 -3.47 -17.09
N GLU A 544 -5.65 -3.84 -15.88
CA GLU A 544 -6.53 -4.97 -15.61
C GLU A 544 -7.61 -4.58 -14.61
N TRP A 545 -8.78 -5.16 -14.78
CA TRP A 545 -9.86 -5.15 -13.82
C TRP A 545 -10.05 -6.58 -13.30
N TYR A 546 -10.15 -6.71 -11.99
CA TYR A 546 -10.35 -7.96 -11.29
C TYR A 546 -11.63 -7.87 -10.45
N ASN A 547 -12.46 -8.90 -10.54
CA ASN A 547 -13.67 -9.05 -9.74
C ASN A 547 -13.65 -10.42 -9.03
N GLN A 548 -14.09 -10.45 -7.79
CA GLN A 548 -14.26 -11.64 -6.97
C GLN A 548 -15.66 -11.66 -6.35
N ASP A 549 -16.36 -12.76 -6.56
CA ASP A 549 -17.68 -13.04 -6.00
C ASP A 549 -17.65 -14.44 -5.37
N GLY A 550 -18.26 -14.59 -4.21
CA GLY A 550 -18.23 -15.84 -3.46
C GLY A 550 -19.43 -16.03 -2.56
N THR A 551 -19.47 -17.18 -1.90
CA THR A 551 -20.56 -17.54 -0.99
C THR A 551 -20.00 -17.89 0.38
N ALA A 552 -20.49 -17.19 1.40
CA ALA A 552 -20.25 -17.48 2.81
C ALA A 552 -21.61 -17.50 3.53
N LYS A 553 -22.11 -18.69 3.82
CA LYS A 553 -23.40 -18.87 4.49
C LYS A 553 -23.22 -18.99 5.99
N LEU A 554 -24.06 -18.29 6.75
CA LEU A 554 -24.11 -18.46 8.20
C LEU A 554 -24.60 -19.87 8.55
N ALA A 555 -23.78 -20.60 9.31
CA ALA A 555 -24.11 -21.92 9.83
C ALA A 555 -25.20 -21.79 10.91
N GLY A 556 -26.20 -22.68 10.88
CA GLY A 556 -27.25 -22.75 11.90
C GLY A 556 -28.34 -21.66 11.83
N VAL A 557 -28.22 -20.68 10.92
CA VAL A 557 -29.18 -19.57 10.76
C VAL A 557 -29.98 -19.76 9.47
N ALA A 558 -31.25 -20.15 9.59
CA ALA A 558 -32.11 -20.39 8.43
C ALA A 558 -32.39 -19.10 7.63
N GLY A 559 -32.05 -19.09 6.34
CA GLY A 559 -32.25 -17.92 5.47
C GLY A 559 -31.21 -16.80 5.66
N GLY A 560 -30.06 -17.10 6.28
CA GLY A 560 -28.98 -16.14 6.49
C GLY A 560 -28.48 -15.50 5.18
N ALA A 561 -28.13 -14.21 5.25
CA ALA A 561 -27.54 -13.46 4.16
C ALA A 561 -26.15 -14.01 3.78
N ASN A 562 -25.75 -13.83 2.52
CA ASN A 562 -24.37 -14.04 2.11
C ASN A 562 -23.50 -12.98 2.82
N VAL A 563 -22.49 -13.41 3.55
CA VAL A 563 -21.56 -12.51 4.25
C VAL A 563 -20.19 -12.44 3.59
N PHE A 564 -20.07 -12.96 2.36
CA PHE A 564 -18.82 -12.94 1.61
C PHE A 564 -18.47 -11.49 1.23
N PRO A 565 -17.24 -11.02 1.50
CA PRO A 565 -16.80 -9.71 1.05
C PRO A 565 -16.49 -9.76 -0.45
N GLU A 566 -17.36 -9.16 -1.25
CA GLU A 566 -17.10 -8.94 -2.68
C GLU A 566 -15.85 -8.06 -2.87
N LEU A 567 -15.16 -8.25 -3.99
CA LEU A 567 -13.93 -7.51 -4.31
C LEU A 567 -13.95 -7.09 -5.76
N ASP A 568 -13.79 -5.78 -5.99
CA ASP A 568 -13.53 -5.21 -7.30
C ASP A 568 -12.25 -4.38 -7.23
N ALA A 569 -11.30 -4.65 -8.12
CA ALA A 569 -10.00 -4.02 -8.09
C ALA A 569 -9.50 -3.63 -9.48
N VAL A 570 -8.67 -2.60 -9.52
CA VAL A 570 -7.93 -2.16 -10.70
C VAL A 570 -6.44 -2.40 -10.48
N ILE A 571 -5.81 -2.99 -11.49
CA ILE A 571 -4.37 -3.26 -11.50
C ILE A 571 -3.76 -2.47 -12.65
N PHE A 572 -2.76 -1.66 -12.35
CA PHE A 572 -1.98 -0.95 -13.35
C PHE A 572 -0.50 -1.27 -13.21
N GLN A 573 0.15 -1.60 -14.32
CA GLN A 573 1.57 -1.91 -14.33
C GLN A 573 2.27 -1.22 -15.49
N VAL A 574 3.43 -0.63 -15.21
CA VAL A 574 4.38 -0.14 -16.22
C VAL A 574 5.66 -0.94 -16.09
N LEU A 575 6.14 -1.47 -17.22
CA LEU A 575 7.39 -2.22 -17.33
C LEU A 575 8.28 -1.54 -18.37
N MET A 576 9.54 -1.30 -18.00
CA MET A 576 10.58 -0.84 -18.92
C MET A 576 11.78 -1.79 -18.88
N GLU A 577 12.11 -2.31 -20.05
CA GLU A 577 13.32 -3.11 -20.32
C GLU A 577 14.36 -2.20 -20.98
N THR A 578 15.55 -2.08 -20.39
CA THR A 578 16.59 -1.16 -20.86
C THR A 578 18.00 -1.65 -20.54
N ASP A 579 18.99 -1.12 -21.24
CA ASP A 579 20.42 -1.34 -21.04
C ASP A 579 21.13 -0.21 -20.25
N ASP A 580 20.45 0.93 -20.03
CA ASP A 580 20.94 2.12 -19.31
C ASP A 580 20.19 2.36 -17.98
N VAL A 581 20.76 1.83 -16.90
CA VAL A 581 20.23 1.88 -15.51
C VAL A 581 20.14 3.30 -14.97
N GLN A 582 21.17 4.10 -15.19
CA GLN A 582 21.32 5.41 -14.55
C GLN A 582 20.31 6.41 -15.10
N LEU A 583 19.96 6.27 -16.38
CA LEU A 583 18.97 7.11 -17.04
C LEU A 583 17.54 6.72 -16.63
N ALA A 584 17.22 5.44 -16.57
CA ALA A 584 15.88 4.97 -16.17
C ALA A 584 15.58 5.26 -14.69
N GLU A 585 16.50 4.90 -13.79
CA GLU A 585 16.39 5.24 -12.36
C GLU A 585 16.29 6.75 -12.16
N GLY A 586 17.12 7.51 -12.86
CA GLY A 586 17.16 8.97 -12.76
C GLY A 586 15.90 9.66 -13.28
N LEU A 587 15.10 9.03 -14.15
CA LEU A 587 13.84 9.59 -14.65
C LEU A 587 12.64 9.12 -13.81
N LEU A 588 12.61 7.85 -13.43
CA LEU A 588 11.56 7.30 -12.57
C LEU A 588 11.59 7.92 -11.18
N ALA A 589 12.77 8.06 -10.56
CA ALA A 589 12.91 8.74 -9.27
C ALA A 589 12.36 10.17 -9.32
N LYS A 590 12.64 10.92 -10.40
CA LYS A 590 12.12 12.29 -10.54
C LYS A 590 10.60 12.35 -10.65
N VAL A 591 9.97 11.40 -11.34
CA VAL A 591 8.50 11.34 -11.46
C VAL A 591 7.87 10.95 -10.14
N ARG A 592 8.41 9.91 -9.49
CA ARG A 592 7.97 9.42 -8.19
C ARG A 592 8.09 10.51 -7.12
N ASP A 593 9.27 11.11 -6.99
CA ASP A 593 9.54 12.10 -5.96
C ASP A 593 8.66 13.35 -6.16
N GLU A 594 8.38 13.74 -7.40
CA GLU A 594 7.49 14.88 -7.69
C GLU A 594 6.00 14.54 -7.42
N ALA A 595 5.56 13.32 -7.76
CA ALA A 595 4.21 12.86 -7.44
C ALA A 595 3.97 12.80 -5.92
N TRP A 596 4.90 12.20 -5.17
CA TRP A 596 4.82 12.13 -3.71
C TRP A 596 4.93 13.51 -3.04
N ARG A 597 5.74 14.43 -3.58
CA ARG A 597 5.79 15.81 -3.07
C ARG A 597 4.44 16.51 -3.22
N ILE A 598 3.77 16.32 -4.35
CA ILE A 598 2.46 16.91 -4.63
C ILE A 598 1.40 16.30 -3.72
N GLU A 599 1.39 14.98 -3.57
CA GLU A 599 0.48 14.27 -2.68
C GLU A 599 0.66 14.70 -1.22
N ALA A 600 1.90 14.68 -0.72
CA ALA A 600 2.21 15.14 0.64
C ALA A 600 1.77 16.58 0.89
N ARG A 601 1.76 17.44 -0.15
CA ARG A 601 1.40 18.84 -0.02
C ARG A 601 -0.10 19.09 -0.09
N TRP A 602 -0.82 18.43 -1.01
CA TRP A 602 -2.19 18.80 -1.36
C TRP A 602 -3.21 17.66 -1.22
N SER A 603 -2.79 16.47 -0.79
CA SER A 603 -3.71 15.38 -0.53
C SER A 603 -4.72 15.75 0.55
N ARG A 604 -5.99 15.55 0.25
CA ARG A 604 -7.06 15.66 1.25
C ARG A 604 -7.08 14.50 2.25
N TYR A 605 -6.33 13.43 2.00
CA TYR A 605 -6.30 12.23 2.83
C TYR A 605 -5.19 12.28 3.88
N LEU A 606 -4.10 13.02 3.60
CA LEU A 606 -3.00 13.18 4.53
C LEU A 606 -3.27 14.33 5.50
N SER A 607 -3.43 14.01 6.79
CA SER A 607 -3.65 15.00 7.86
C SER A 607 -2.54 16.04 7.98
N SER A 608 -1.33 15.70 7.53
CA SER A 608 -0.17 16.59 7.51
C SER A 608 -0.13 17.56 6.31
N SER A 609 -1.01 17.40 5.32
CA SER A 609 -0.99 18.20 4.10
C SER A 609 -1.41 19.65 4.34
N LEU A 610 -1.01 20.55 3.44
CA LEU A 610 -1.41 21.96 3.49
C LEU A 610 -2.93 22.12 3.32
N VAL A 611 -3.55 21.27 2.49
CA VAL A 611 -5.01 21.28 2.29
C VAL A 611 -5.74 20.93 3.59
N GLN A 612 -5.29 19.90 4.31
CA GLN A 612 -5.89 19.55 5.60
C GLN A 612 -5.63 20.61 6.68
N GLN A 613 -4.44 21.22 6.70
CA GLN A 613 -4.15 22.36 7.60
C GLN A 613 -5.10 23.55 7.35
N ILE A 614 -5.40 23.85 6.09
CA ILE A 614 -6.37 24.89 5.71
C ILE A 614 -7.78 24.49 6.16
N ASN A 615 -8.19 23.24 5.93
CA ASN A 615 -9.52 22.75 6.27
C ASN A 615 -9.78 22.63 7.79
N GLN A 616 -8.73 22.39 8.58
CA GLN A 616 -8.83 22.32 10.05
C GLN A 616 -8.85 23.69 10.73
N ALA A 617 -8.34 24.72 10.05
CA ALA A 617 -8.34 26.10 10.54
C ALA A 617 -8.88 27.07 9.48
N PRO A 618 -10.13 26.87 9.00
CA PRO A 618 -10.64 27.55 7.81
C PRO A 618 -10.75 29.07 8.01
N ASP A 619 -11.02 29.51 9.24
CA ASP A 619 -11.22 30.90 9.61
C ASP A 619 -9.90 31.69 9.83
N GLN A 620 -8.74 31.04 9.71
CA GLN A 620 -7.43 31.69 9.80
C GLN A 620 -6.91 32.18 8.44
N VAL A 621 -6.04 33.19 8.45
CA VAL A 621 -5.35 33.62 7.23
C VAL A 621 -4.14 32.72 7.00
N HIS A 622 -4.18 31.96 5.92
CA HIS A 622 -3.12 31.08 5.45
C HIS A 622 -2.29 31.81 4.39
N VAL A 623 -1.00 32.01 4.68
CA VAL A 623 -0.05 32.58 3.71
C VAL A 623 0.53 31.44 2.89
N LEU A 624 0.12 31.33 1.63
CA LEU A 624 0.52 30.25 0.74
C LEU A 624 1.90 30.52 0.13
N ASP A 625 2.65 29.46 -0.18
CA ASP A 625 3.86 29.59 -0.98
C ASP A 625 3.53 29.93 -2.44
N ALA A 626 4.53 30.32 -3.22
CA ALA A 626 4.33 30.76 -4.60
C ALA A 626 3.71 29.69 -5.53
N GLU A 627 4.02 28.41 -5.34
CA GLU A 627 3.49 27.31 -6.15
C GLU A 627 2.01 27.10 -5.82
N THR A 628 1.69 26.97 -4.53
CA THR A 628 0.30 26.80 -4.08
C THR A 628 -0.53 28.04 -4.40
N ALA A 629 0.02 29.25 -4.25
CA ALA A 629 -0.68 30.48 -4.62
C ALA A 629 -0.98 30.55 -6.12
N SER A 630 -0.04 30.11 -6.96
CA SER A 630 -0.26 30.02 -8.42
C SER A 630 -1.34 28.99 -8.76
N LEU A 631 -1.38 27.86 -8.05
CA LEU A 631 -2.44 26.86 -8.20
C LEU A 631 -3.80 27.42 -7.76
N MET A 632 -3.87 28.16 -6.63
CA MET A 632 -5.10 28.82 -6.18
C MET A 632 -5.56 29.92 -7.13
N ASP A 633 -4.64 30.69 -7.72
CA ASP A 633 -4.95 31.67 -8.76
C ASP A 633 -5.52 30.99 -10.00
N TYR A 634 -4.99 29.83 -10.38
CA TYR A 634 -5.54 29.00 -11.46
C TYR A 634 -6.93 28.46 -11.11
N CYS A 635 -7.13 27.91 -9.91
CA CYS A 635 -8.44 27.46 -9.44
C CYS A 635 -9.46 28.61 -9.40
N HIS A 636 -9.06 29.81 -8.99
CA HIS A 636 -9.91 31.00 -9.01
C HIS A 636 -10.31 31.38 -10.44
N GLN A 637 -9.39 31.30 -11.40
CA GLN A 637 -9.70 31.52 -12.82
C GLN A 637 -10.65 30.45 -13.36
N LEU A 638 -10.43 29.17 -13.05
CA LEU A 638 -11.34 28.09 -13.43
C LEU A 638 -12.74 28.30 -12.86
N TRP A 639 -12.85 28.71 -11.60
CA TRP A 639 -14.12 29.07 -10.98
C TRP A 639 -14.81 30.23 -11.68
N GLN A 640 -14.08 31.30 -12.04
CA GLN A 640 -14.63 32.44 -12.78
C GLN A 640 -15.10 32.05 -14.19
N LEU A 641 -14.27 31.31 -14.94
CA LEU A 641 -14.54 30.92 -16.32
C LEU A 641 -15.67 29.90 -16.44
N SER A 642 -15.85 29.09 -15.41
CA SER A 642 -16.94 28.10 -15.32
C SER A 642 -18.21 28.66 -14.68
N GLU A 643 -18.25 29.96 -14.35
CA GLU A 643 -19.35 30.62 -13.63
C GLU A 643 -19.72 29.89 -12.32
N GLY A 644 -18.71 29.33 -11.64
CA GLY A 644 -18.85 28.58 -10.39
C GLY A 644 -19.17 27.09 -10.56
N ALA A 645 -19.21 26.55 -11.78
CA ALA A 645 -19.40 25.12 -12.00
C ALA A 645 -18.19 24.28 -11.58
N PHE A 646 -16.97 24.78 -11.74
CA PHE A 646 -15.77 24.25 -11.10
C PHE A 646 -15.55 24.99 -9.78
N ASP A 647 -15.70 24.29 -8.65
CA ASP A 647 -15.53 24.90 -7.33
C ASP A 647 -14.77 23.97 -6.39
N ILE A 648 -13.56 24.41 -6.00
CA ILE A 648 -12.70 23.67 -5.07
C ILE A 648 -13.26 23.64 -3.65
N THR A 649 -14.31 24.41 -3.33
CA THR A 649 -14.95 24.36 -2.00
C THR A 649 -16.02 23.29 -1.86
N SER A 650 -16.25 22.51 -2.92
CA SER A 650 -17.22 21.41 -2.95
C SER A 650 -16.85 20.23 -2.04
N GLY A 651 -15.65 20.20 -1.46
CA GLY A 651 -15.16 19.11 -0.62
C GLY A 651 -16.08 18.74 0.56
N VAL A 652 -16.77 19.71 1.15
CA VAL A 652 -17.72 19.50 2.26
C VAL A 652 -18.92 18.64 1.88
N LEU A 653 -19.30 18.59 0.60
CA LEU A 653 -20.46 17.84 0.13
C LEU A 653 -20.31 16.32 0.31
N ARG A 654 -19.07 15.82 0.44
CA ARG A 654 -18.81 14.41 0.78
C ARG A 654 -19.22 14.00 2.18
N GLN A 655 -19.48 14.95 3.09
CA GLN A 655 -20.00 14.60 4.42
C GLN A 655 -21.44 14.05 4.35
N VAL A 656 -22.14 14.31 3.24
CA VAL A 656 -23.52 13.85 3.01
C VAL A 656 -23.66 12.99 1.77
N TRP A 657 -22.79 13.12 0.77
CA TRP A 657 -22.80 12.30 -0.44
C TRP A 657 -21.76 11.18 -0.38
N THR A 658 -22.23 9.94 -0.46
CA THR A 658 -21.44 8.72 -0.70
C THR A 658 -21.64 8.30 -2.16
N PHE A 659 -20.54 8.15 -2.91
CA PHE A 659 -20.55 7.80 -4.33
C PHE A 659 -19.99 6.38 -4.51
N ASP A 660 -20.65 5.41 -3.89
CA ASP A 660 -20.30 3.99 -3.77
C ASP A 660 -21.00 3.10 -4.82
N GLY A 661 -21.74 3.69 -5.77
CA GLY A 661 -22.54 2.94 -6.73
C GLY A 661 -23.88 2.43 -6.20
N GLY A 662 -24.24 2.73 -4.93
CA GLY A 662 -25.52 2.38 -4.31
C GLY A 662 -26.68 3.28 -4.74
N ASP A 663 -27.80 3.22 -4.00
CA ASP A 663 -29.02 4.03 -4.20
C ASP A 663 -29.32 4.99 -3.03
N SER A 664 -28.38 5.08 -2.07
CA SER A 664 -28.51 5.92 -0.89
C SER A 664 -28.25 7.39 -1.23
N VAL A 665 -29.31 8.19 -1.24
CA VAL A 665 -29.26 9.63 -1.52
C VAL A 665 -29.56 10.44 -0.24
N PRO A 666 -28.71 11.40 0.16
CA PRO A 666 -28.96 12.22 1.34
C PRO A 666 -30.28 13.00 1.22
N SER A 667 -30.96 13.16 2.35
CA SER A 667 -32.18 13.98 2.40
C SER A 667 -31.88 15.43 2.00
N GLN A 668 -32.78 16.05 1.24
CA GLN A 668 -32.67 17.44 0.77
C GLN A 668 -32.27 18.44 1.86
N SER A 669 -32.83 18.31 3.08
CA SER A 669 -32.47 19.16 4.23
C SER A 669 -30.98 19.07 4.60
N LYS A 670 -30.38 17.87 4.61
CA LYS A 670 -28.95 17.68 4.91
C LYS A 670 -28.05 18.26 3.82
N VAL A 671 -28.49 18.22 2.57
CA VAL A 671 -27.76 18.81 1.44
C VAL A 671 -27.81 20.34 1.54
N GLU A 672 -28.99 20.91 1.79
CA GLU A 672 -29.18 22.36 2.00
C GLU A 672 -28.35 22.90 3.19
N ASP A 673 -28.29 22.14 4.28
CA ASP A 673 -27.49 22.49 5.47
C ASP A 673 -25.99 22.55 5.18
N ILE A 674 -25.47 21.76 4.23
CA ILE A 674 -24.05 21.77 3.86
C ILE A 674 -23.76 22.74 2.72
N LEU A 675 -24.70 22.96 1.80
CA LEU A 675 -24.54 23.87 0.66
C LEU A 675 -24.22 25.32 1.08
N GLN A 676 -24.60 25.72 2.29
CA GLN A 676 -24.24 27.04 2.81
C GLN A 676 -22.72 27.24 2.98
N TYR A 677 -21.95 26.15 3.12
CA TYR A 677 -20.47 26.16 3.23
C TYR A 677 -19.75 25.98 1.88
N VAL A 678 -20.49 25.88 0.78
CA VAL A 678 -19.94 25.75 -0.58
C VAL A 678 -20.02 27.09 -1.31
N GLY A 679 -18.96 27.47 -2.01
CA GLY A 679 -18.85 28.65 -2.88
C GLY A 679 -17.52 29.37 -2.73
N TRP A 680 -16.65 29.32 -3.75
CA TRP A 680 -15.33 29.99 -3.72
C TRP A 680 -15.41 31.51 -3.48
N HIS A 681 -16.47 32.17 -3.96
CA HIS A 681 -16.71 33.60 -3.70
C HIS A 681 -16.86 33.98 -2.22
N LYS A 682 -17.13 33.00 -1.36
CA LYS A 682 -17.23 33.18 0.10
C LYS A 682 -15.85 33.18 0.77
N ALA A 683 -14.84 32.60 0.12
CA ALA A 683 -13.46 32.65 0.58
C ALA A 683 -12.85 34.03 0.30
N SER A 684 -12.01 34.51 1.22
CA SER A 684 -11.15 35.66 1.00
C SER A 684 -9.84 35.19 0.38
N TRP A 685 -9.73 35.34 -0.94
CA TRP A 685 -8.52 35.05 -1.70
C TRP A 685 -7.87 36.35 -2.18
N GLN A 686 -6.64 36.60 -1.71
CA GLN A 686 -5.76 37.64 -2.23
C GLN A 686 -4.33 37.11 -2.23
N SER A 687 -3.92 36.53 -3.36
CA SER A 687 -2.61 35.89 -3.56
C SER A 687 -1.47 36.64 -2.85
N PRO A 688 -0.73 36.01 -1.90
CA PRO A 688 -0.78 34.59 -1.53
C PRO A 688 -1.67 34.24 -0.32
N ASN A 689 -2.51 35.15 0.16
CA ASN A 689 -3.30 34.99 1.38
C ASN A 689 -4.67 34.36 1.09
N LEU A 690 -4.95 33.23 1.74
CA LEU A 690 -6.24 32.55 1.70
C LEU A 690 -6.87 32.53 3.09
N ARG A 691 -8.17 32.81 3.16
CA ARG A 691 -8.99 32.59 4.35
C ARG A 691 -10.37 32.10 3.94
N LEU A 692 -10.86 31.04 4.57
CA LEU A 692 -12.20 30.50 4.35
C LEU A 692 -13.17 31.00 5.45
N LEU A 693 -14.47 30.74 5.27
CA LEU A 693 -15.42 30.89 6.38
C LEU A 693 -15.36 29.66 7.29
N PRO A 694 -15.81 29.78 8.55
CA PRO A 694 -16.00 28.61 9.41
C PRO A 694 -16.77 27.49 8.69
N ASP A 695 -16.35 26.25 8.93
CA ASP A 695 -16.93 25.01 8.39
C ASP A 695 -16.82 24.82 6.86
N MET A 696 -16.19 25.76 6.13
CA MET A 696 -15.79 25.54 4.72
C MET A 696 -14.57 24.63 4.63
N GLN A 697 -14.45 23.91 3.50
CA GLN A 697 -13.25 23.14 3.16
C GLN A 697 -12.89 23.38 1.69
N ILE A 698 -11.60 23.32 1.38
CA ILE A 698 -11.11 23.18 0.00
C ILE A 698 -10.76 21.72 -0.32
N ASP A 699 -10.88 21.39 -1.60
CA ASP A 699 -10.56 20.11 -2.19
C ASP A 699 -10.00 20.33 -3.59
N LEU A 700 -8.82 19.77 -3.82
CA LEU A 700 -8.12 19.85 -5.09
C LEU A 700 -8.31 18.58 -5.94
N GLY A 701 -9.19 17.65 -5.55
CA GLY A 701 -9.40 16.39 -6.25
C GLY A 701 -9.82 16.53 -7.73
N GLY A 702 -10.41 17.67 -8.12
CA GLY A 702 -10.78 17.96 -9.51
C GLY A 702 -9.71 18.67 -10.36
N VAL A 703 -8.49 18.88 -9.84
CA VAL A 703 -7.38 19.54 -10.56
C VAL A 703 -5.98 19.02 -10.18
N GLY A 704 -5.86 18.37 -9.02
CA GLY A 704 -4.58 17.96 -8.44
C GLY A 704 -3.89 16.86 -9.24
N LYS A 705 -4.65 15.93 -9.83
CA LYS A 705 -4.10 14.86 -10.67
C LYS A 705 -3.56 15.43 -11.97
N GLU A 706 -4.33 16.28 -12.63
CA GLU A 706 -3.98 16.96 -13.88
C GLU A 706 -2.73 17.82 -13.69
N TYR A 707 -2.67 18.55 -12.58
CA TYR A 707 -1.49 19.32 -12.20
C TYR A 707 -0.25 18.42 -12.00
N ALA A 708 -0.40 17.29 -11.31
CA ALA A 708 0.70 16.35 -11.05
C ALA A 708 1.25 15.72 -12.34
N VAL A 709 0.34 15.30 -13.22
CA VAL A 709 0.67 14.73 -14.53
C VAL A 709 1.43 15.74 -15.39
N ASP A 710 0.94 16.99 -15.47
CA ASP A 710 1.60 18.06 -16.23
C ASP A 710 2.97 18.43 -15.67
N LEU A 711 3.09 18.51 -14.33
CA LEU A 711 4.36 18.86 -13.70
C LEU A 711 5.40 17.76 -13.93
N CYS A 712 5.04 16.49 -13.74
CA CYS A 712 5.89 15.35 -14.04
C CYS A 712 6.34 15.32 -15.51
N ALA A 713 5.43 15.51 -16.45
CA ALA A 713 5.76 15.57 -17.88
C ALA A 713 6.70 16.75 -18.21
N THR A 714 6.51 17.89 -17.55
CA THR A 714 7.36 19.08 -17.68
C THR A 714 8.76 18.85 -17.11
N ARG A 715 8.87 18.22 -15.94
CA ARG A 715 10.16 17.86 -15.33
C ARG A 715 10.92 16.89 -16.21
N LEU A 716 10.26 15.87 -16.76
CA LEU A 716 10.86 14.94 -17.71
C LEU A 716 11.39 15.64 -18.97
N ARG A 717 10.62 16.61 -19.50
CA ARG A 717 11.01 17.42 -20.66
C ARG A 717 12.28 18.24 -20.39
N GLN A 718 12.45 18.73 -19.16
CA GLN A 718 13.62 19.52 -18.75
C GLN A 718 14.89 18.68 -18.54
N HIS A 719 14.76 17.40 -18.21
CA HIS A 719 15.89 16.57 -17.72
C HIS A 719 16.36 15.50 -18.70
N SER A 720 15.62 15.22 -19.76
CA SER A 720 16.00 14.21 -20.76
C SER A 720 15.40 14.56 -22.11
N ASP A 721 15.96 14.04 -23.19
CA ASP A 721 15.44 14.09 -24.58
C ASP A 721 14.60 12.86 -24.97
N ILE A 722 14.29 11.99 -24.00
CA ILE A 722 13.44 10.81 -24.18
C ILE A 722 11.97 11.25 -24.24
N SER A 723 11.23 10.71 -25.21
CA SER A 723 9.78 10.92 -25.28
C SER A 723 9.09 10.03 -24.24
N CYS A 724 8.48 10.64 -23.24
CA CYS A 724 7.68 9.99 -22.20
C CYS A 724 6.21 10.49 -22.23
N LEU A 725 5.28 9.61 -21.89
CA LEU A 725 3.89 9.91 -21.57
C LEU A 725 3.70 9.58 -20.08
N VAL A 726 3.17 10.53 -19.32
CA VAL A 726 2.79 10.38 -17.91
C VAL A 726 1.27 10.22 -17.89
N ASN A 727 0.75 9.21 -17.17
CA ASN A 727 -0.68 8.96 -17.06
C ASN A 727 -1.02 8.59 -15.61
N PHE A 728 -1.86 9.40 -14.96
CA PHE A 728 -2.43 9.11 -13.65
C PHE A 728 -3.95 8.96 -13.78
N GLY A 729 -4.45 7.73 -13.70
CA GLY A 729 -5.89 7.45 -13.63
C GLY A 729 -6.69 7.95 -14.84
N GLY A 730 -6.10 7.95 -16.05
CA GLY A 730 -6.74 8.41 -17.29
C GLY A 730 -6.34 9.83 -17.70
N ASP A 731 -5.85 10.64 -16.76
CA ASP A 731 -5.31 11.97 -17.05
C ASP A 731 -3.86 11.83 -17.50
N CYS A 732 -3.53 12.28 -18.70
CA CYS A 732 -2.21 12.05 -19.29
C CYS A 732 -1.61 13.31 -19.90
N ALA A 733 -0.28 13.44 -19.78
CA ALA A 733 0.48 14.51 -20.42
C ALA A 733 1.73 13.94 -21.05
N VAL A 734 2.15 14.56 -22.15
CA VAL A 734 3.32 14.12 -22.91
C VAL A 734 4.48 15.07 -22.68
N SER A 735 5.63 14.52 -22.33
CA SER A 735 6.88 15.30 -22.23
C SER A 735 7.33 15.82 -23.59
N ARG A 736 7.03 15.12 -24.69
CA ARG A 736 7.28 15.54 -26.07
C ARG A 736 6.66 14.54 -27.06
N ALA A 737 6.53 14.95 -28.31
CA ALA A 737 6.13 14.07 -29.40
C ALA A 737 7.06 12.86 -29.50
N ARG A 738 6.51 11.73 -29.94
CA ARG A 738 7.32 10.54 -30.24
C ARG A 738 8.25 10.85 -31.40
N LYS A 739 9.55 10.60 -31.26
CA LYS A 739 10.56 10.89 -32.32
C LYS A 739 10.30 10.16 -33.66
N ARG A 740 9.47 9.11 -33.67
CA ARG A 740 9.22 8.25 -34.84
C ARG A 740 7.74 7.94 -35.11
N ALA A 741 6.84 8.71 -34.50
CA ALA A 741 5.40 8.65 -34.74
C ALA A 741 4.86 10.08 -34.71
N PRO A 742 3.74 10.39 -35.39
CA PRO A 742 3.26 11.76 -35.46
C PRO A 742 2.86 12.30 -34.07
N GLY A 743 2.56 11.45 -33.09
CA GLY A 743 2.29 11.79 -31.69
C GLY A 743 1.99 10.53 -30.88
N TRP A 744 1.61 10.66 -29.62
CA TRP A 744 1.12 9.57 -28.75
C TRP A 744 -0.34 9.25 -29.08
N ASP A 745 -0.65 7.99 -29.34
CA ASP A 745 -2.02 7.55 -29.66
C ASP A 745 -2.72 7.21 -28.35
N VAL A 746 -3.66 8.05 -27.92
CA VAL A 746 -4.35 7.95 -26.62
C VAL A 746 -5.85 7.73 -26.87
N GLY A 747 -6.38 6.64 -26.32
CA GLY A 747 -7.81 6.34 -26.40
C GLY A 747 -8.63 7.15 -25.39
N ILE A 748 -9.78 7.65 -25.84
CA ILE A 748 -10.84 8.20 -24.97
C ILE A 748 -11.88 7.10 -24.79
N GLU A 749 -12.15 6.74 -23.53
CA GLU A 749 -13.09 5.70 -23.15
C GLU A 749 -14.54 6.06 -23.54
N SER A 750 -15.32 5.08 -24.02
CA SER A 750 -16.73 5.24 -24.38
C SER A 750 -17.64 5.14 -23.15
N THR A 751 -18.58 6.07 -22.97
CA THR A 751 -19.59 6.02 -21.90
C THR A 751 -20.68 4.96 -22.13
N ALA A 752 -20.84 4.49 -23.38
CA ALA A 752 -21.84 3.48 -23.76
C ALA A 752 -21.31 2.04 -23.73
N ALA A 753 -19.98 1.86 -23.71
CA ALA A 753 -19.29 0.58 -23.68
C ALA A 753 -17.98 0.76 -22.88
N LEU A 754 -18.08 0.61 -21.56
CA LEU A 754 -16.96 0.69 -20.62
C LEU A 754 -15.85 -0.28 -21.08
N GLY A 755 -14.59 0.19 -21.13
CA GLY A 755 -13.45 -0.61 -21.59
C GLY A 755 -13.17 -0.64 -23.11
N GLU A 756 -13.99 -0.01 -23.96
CA GLU A 756 -13.65 0.21 -25.39
C GLU A 756 -13.29 1.68 -25.68
N ALA A 757 -12.18 1.92 -26.40
CA ALA A 757 -11.82 3.26 -26.86
C ALA A 757 -12.77 3.71 -27.99
N GLY A 758 -13.79 4.49 -27.66
CA GLY A 758 -14.78 4.99 -28.62
C GLY A 758 -14.19 6.01 -29.61
N THR A 759 -13.10 6.70 -29.23
CA THR A 759 -12.37 7.65 -30.09
C THR A 759 -10.90 7.71 -29.67
N ARG A 760 -9.98 7.93 -30.61
CA ARG A 760 -8.55 8.07 -30.33
C ARG A 760 -8.07 9.46 -30.70
N VAL A 761 -7.20 10.02 -29.86
CA VAL A 761 -6.58 11.33 -30.07
C VAL A 761 -5.07 11.16 -30.13
N LEU A 762 -4.45 11.86 -31.08
CA LEU A 762 -3.01 11.85 -31.25
C LEU A 762 -2.38 13.05 -30.52
N LEU A 763 -1.79 12.83 -29.35
CA LEU A 763 -1.11 13.84 -28.54
C LEU A 763 0.35 14.02 -28.97
N GLN A 764 0.64 15.09 -29.71
CA GLN A 764 2.03 15.46 -30.04
C GLN A 764 2.67 16.27 -28.91
N GLU A 765 1.86 17.10 -28.26
CA GLU A 765 2.20 17.95 -27.13
C GLU A 765 0.94 18.17 -26.28
N GLY A 766 1.11 18.65 -25.05
CA GLY A 766 0.01 18.93 -24.14
C GLY A 766 -0.44 17.70 -23.35
N ALA A 767 -1.70 17.77 -22.89
CA ALA A 767 -2.32 16.81 -22.00
C ALA A 767 -3.76 16.53 -22.41
N LEU A 768 -4.30 15.42 -21.91
CA LEU A 768 -5.68 15.00 -22.05
C LEU A 768 -6.16 14.52 -20.68
N ALA A 769 -7.25 15.11 -20.20
CA ALA A 769 -7.94 14.70 -18.99
C ALA A 769 -9.38 14.33 -19.35
N THR A 770 -9.96 13.36 -18.64
CA THR A 770 -11.33 12.89 -18.90
C THR A 770 -12.11 12.82 -17.60
N SER A 771 -13.21 13.60 -17.51
CA SER A 771 -14.18 13.56 -16.42
C SER A 771 -15.49 12.93 -16.92
N GLY A 772 -15.99 11.88 -16.26
CA GLY A 772 -17.20 11.16 -16.68
C GLY A 772 -17.97 10.52 -15.51
N ASN A 773 -19.19 10.06 -15.79
CA ASN A 773 -20.11 9.43 -14.83
C ASN A 773 -19.97 7.89 -14.75
N SER A 774 -18.89 7.35 -15.32
CA SER A 774 -18.65 5.91 -15.49
C SER A 774 -18.09 5.21 -14.25
N HIS A 775 -17.36 5.93 -13.38
CA HIS A 775 -16.53 5.34 -12.31
C HIS A 775 -16.88 5.79 -10.88
N ARG A 776 -17.62 6.89 -10.69
CA ARG A 776 -18.15 7.35 -9.39
C ARG A 776 -19.55 7.91 -9.56
N PHE A 777 -20.57 7.15 -9.18
CA PHE A 777 -21.98 7.52 -9.33
C PHE A 777 -22.87 6.97 -8.21
N VAL A 778 -24.12 7.44 -8.13
CA VAL A 778 -25.20 6.86 -7.33
C VAL A 778 -26.43 6.67 -8.23
N TRP A 779 -27.27 5.66 -7.96
CA TRP A 779 -28.52 5.44 -8.67
C TRP A 779 -29.66 6.22 -8.02
N TYR A 780 -30.41 7.00 -8.82
CA TYR A 780 -31.60 7.70 -8.35
C TYR A 780 -32.69 7.69 -9.42
N ASN A 781 -33.86 7.13 -9.09
CA ASN A 781 -35.00 6.98 -10.01
C ASN A 781 -34.66 6.32 -11.37
N GLY A 782 -33.67 5.43 -11.40
CA GLY A 782 -33.25 4.72 -12.62
C GLY A 782 -32.23 5.47 -13.49
N GLU A 783 -31.73 6.63 -13.05
CA GLU A 783 -30.66 7.38 -13.71
C GLU A 783 -29.36 7.36 -12.86
N ARG A 784 -28.20 7.44 -13.53
CA ARG A 784 -26.88 7.49 -12.87
C ARG A 784 -26.49 8.94 -12.63
N LEU A 785 -26.21 9.26 -11.37
CA LEU A 785 -25.81 10.59 -10.93
C LEU A 785 -24.32 10.60 -10.58
N SER A 786 -23.51 11.44 -11.25
CA SER A 786 -22.05 11.43 -11.11
C SER A 786 -21.52 12.14 -9.84
N ALA A 787 -20.27 11.84 -9.46
CA ALA A 787 -19.54 12.56 -8.41
C ALA A 787 -19.11 14.00 -8.81
N THR A 788 -19.47 14.47 -10.00
CA THR A 788 -19.31 15.87 -10.41
C THR A 788 -20.56 16.64 -10.02
N ILE A 789 -20.47 17.50 -9.01
CA ILE A 789 -21.64 18.17 -8.41
C ILE A 789 -21.80 19.57 -9.01
N SER A 790 -22.91 19.84 -9.71
CA SER A 790 -23.17 21.15 -10.30
C SER A 790 -23.67 22.17 -9.26
N HIS A 791 -23.13 23.39 -9.29
CA HIS A 791 -23.48 24.48 -8.37
C HIS A 791 -24.84 25.14 -8.67
N GLY A 792 -25.35 24.99 -9.90
CA GLY A 792 -26.59 25.65 -10.36
C GLY A 792 -27.88 24.96 -9.96
N ALA A 793 -27.81 23.71 -9.51
CA ALA A 793 -28.96 22.94 -9.07
C ALA A 793 -28.63 22.22 -7.77
N GLY A 794 -28.86 22.88 -6.62
CA GLY A 794 -28.96 22.22 -5.32
C GLY A 794 -30.14 21.23 -5.21
N GLN A 795 -30.59 20.65 -6.33
CA GLN A 795 -31.71 19.72 -6.43
C GLN A 795 -31.46 18.55 -7.40
N HIS A 796 -30.44 18.58 -8.28
CA HIS A 796 -30.13 17.46 -9.18
C HIS A 796 -28.63 17.37 -9.52
N LEU A 797 -28.07 16.16 -9.32
CA LEU A 797 -26.74 15.75 -9.81
C LEU A 797 -26.80 15.53 -11.34
N SER A 798 -25.70 15.70 -12.06
CA SER A 798 -25.60 15.45 -13.51
C SER A 798 -25.18 14.04 -13.87
#